data_AF-A0A7Y6PJI0-F1
#
_entry.id   AF-A0A7Y6PJI0-F1
#
_cell.length_a   1.000
_cell.length_b   1.000
_cell.length_c   1.000
_cell.angle_alpha   90.00
_cell.angle_beta   90.00
_cell.angle_gamma   90.00
#
_symmetry.space_group_name_H-M   'P 1'
#
loop_
_entity.id
_entity.type
_entity.pdbx_description
1 polymer ?
#
loop_
_entity_poly.entity_id
_entity_poly.type
_entity_poly.pdbx_seq_one_letter_code
_entity_poly.pdbx_strand_id
1 'polypeptide(L)'
;MSVTVTGLDALEGETAFAFFVLRLRQSTARSGVVEILRYLAPLIPDADAFIDELPDDIEDEVKLLGVPWLPPEAGHAVDAQRRLVEGAATVGVERAWFFQTGTSLPAVEDEDDDDTDDDDDDDEILVSDETRTKTMPIALDAVSNDLRPVSGEINGDDDDDEEEEDERELDDEDEDEDEETWSNGPPPQAGKPAFPVDGYPAIVDELDWEDFGIAFKMAGPAIPGENTVLLGFHTMWLAPYGGRHRNAAVTYDRARHAAHLWVDRFAVPCSPDEQVHHLLWIVTKLAEVLPIVHARFSGATMAQKYGGIIGDAAEPFVLGGNPLLAVYQTTGDAGVEAWIASQTQWSKEELAQMLRELAIEIVTANRGAEASAEVVDGIFDDETGEPVGDEDDDDDGDDVDEDDEDEDDDEEDDDDEDEPDDEDAGRQITSYAGELLRVRAAAGKLDPRVADRLLPILDVPERYEHRRRAVVAILGAVRHRAAVPALIKILEDTTIKSSMDSIAKEDLIAATAAALGEIGDPAAIPALEKVVAAPGTHNDTPRPVAAEALAACLATTPEPRSVDAAALAELLTTIRERSDGDLDADVHLAYGRLVRQLPSERRAEARNRLAELDTAREDAIAMLARQAALVLASPTSEIDAVPRELGPLLHDALTSLDYDHDYTVRNLHLALRVAEAVPDVVDAADLAWLTTFTEADIRDAAHGLLAKLGKPLPPAPVFDRDSARTVRDDDLVRLIGEPRVVGRAALIAEAGRRDLPLARGAIVEACHEVISRARTGGENLLDPDTRTLEAAVAVLRTGPFDDAVIALFDRMLRHSNHHVKWDLLQKPPRDERLIAGMFHVLGEKWGWQAKTAKKWLARVRGTPAYEAGRMRTVRSDDDQDMN
;
A
#
# COMPACT_ATOMS: atom_id res chain seq x y z
N MET A 1 3.89 -41.60 42.88
CA MET A 1 3.48 -40.58 41.91
C MET A 1 4.62 -40.48 40.91
N SER A 2 4.34 -40.44 39.61
CA SER A 2 5.36 -40.49 38.55
C SER A 2 5.43 -39.15 37.82
N VAL A 3 6.64 -38.67 37.53
CA VAL A 3 6.88 -37.58 36.58
C VAL A 3 6.57 -38.08 35.18
N THR A 4 5.90 -37.28 34.36
CA THR A 4 5.80 -37.57 32.92
C THR A 4 7.09 -37.09 32.24
N VAL A 5 7.83 -37.99 31.61
CA VAL A 5 9.12 -37.69 30.94
C VAL A 5 8.97 -37.85 29.43
N THR A 6 9.29 -36.80 28.67
CA THR A 6 9.26 -36.79 27.20
C THR A 6 10.65 -36.43 26.64
N GLY A 7 11.09 -37.08 25.56
CA GLY A 7 12.32 -36.71 24.81
C GLY A 7 13.66 -37.08 25.47
N LEU A 8 13.64 -37.83 26.59
CA LEU A 8 14.87 -38.28 27.25
C LEU A 8 15.49 -39.47 26.51
N ASP A 9 16.33 -39.15 25.52
CA ASP A 9 17.05 -40.11 24.69
C ASP A 9 18.57 -39.99 24.88
N ALA A 10 19.34 -40.86 24.21
CA ALA A 10 20.80 -40.79 24.26
C ALA A 10 21.31 -39.57 23.47
N LEU A 11 22.55 -39.15 23.74
CA LEU A 11 23.27 -38.13 22.98
C LEU A 11 23.21 -38.43 21.47
N GLU A 12 22.80 -37.44 20.67
CA GLU A 12 22.74 -37.52 19.20
C GLU A 12 23.94 -36.79 18.59
N GLY A 13 24.87 -37.54 17.98
CA GLY A 13 26.04 -36.99 17.28
C GLY A 13 26.91 -36.06 18.15
N GLU A 14 27.49 -35.04 17.51
CA GLU A 14 28.04 -33.87 18.21
C GLU A 14 26.89 -32.91 18.54
N THR A 15 26.43 -32.90 19.78
CA THR A 15 25.34 -32.04 20.24
C THR A 15 25.82 -30.59 20.37
N ALA A 16 25.21 -29.69 19.59
CA ALA A 16 25.50 -28.25 19.64
C ALA A 16 24.89 -27.61 20.90
N PHE A 17 23.66 -28.01 21.25
CA PHE A 17 22.97 -27.50 22.43
C PHE A 17 21.93 -28.48 22.98
N ALA A 18 21.79 -28.54 24.30
CA ALA A 18 20.81 -29.38 24.97
C ALA A 18 20.29 -28.72 26.25
N PHE A 19 18.97 -28.80 26.44
CA PHE A 19 18.30 -28.29 27.63
C PHE A 19 17.05 -29.12 27.94
N PHE A 20 16.54 -29.01 29.16
CA PHE A 20 15.28 -29.62 29.54
C PHE A 20 14.37 -28.61 30.24
N VAL A 21 13.07 -28.80 30.06
CA VAL A 21 12.05 -27.99 30.71
C VAL A 21 11.40 -28.78 31.83
N LEU A 22 11.28 -28.16 33.00
CA LEU A 22 10.53 -28.69 34.14
C LEU A 22 9.21 -27.95 34.31
N ARG A 23 8.14 -28.70 34.53
CA ARG A 23 6.89 -28.17 35.08
C ARG A 23 6.74 -28.59 36.53
N LEU A 24 6.54 -27.61 37.39
CA LEU A 24 6.35 -27.79 38.82
C LEU A 24 4.86 -27.94 39.15
N ARG A 25 4.57 -28.78 40.14
CA ARG A 25 3.19 -29.03 40.58
C ARG A 25 2.51 -27.76 41.13
N GLN A 26 3.29 -26.88 41.74
CA GLN A 26 2.86 -25.60 42.30
C GLN A 26 3.91 -24.55 41.95
N SER A 27 3.48 -23.28 41.86
CA SER A 27 4.41 -22.17 41.75
C SER A 27 5.32 -22.17 42.99
N THR A 28 6.62 -22.06 42.78
CA THR A 28 7.66 -22.31 43.79
C THR A 28 8.62 -21.14 43.81
N ALA A 29 8.87 -20.57 44.99
CA ALA A 29 9.83 -19.49 45.17
C ALA A 29 11.27 -19.96 44.89
N ARG A 30 12.18 -19.01 44.61
CA ARG A 30 13.61 -19.25 44.29
C ARG A 30 14.28 -20.32 45.16
N SER A 31 14.11 -20.27 46.49
CA SER A 31 14.72 -21.25 47.40
C SER A 31 14.29 -22.71 47.14
N GLY A 32 13.03 -22.93 46.76
CA GLY A 32 12.54 -24.25 46.38
C GLY A 32 13.02 -24.67 44.99
N VAL A 33 13.15 -23.71 44.06
CA VAL A 33 13.76 -23.97 42.73
C VAL A 33 15.21 -24.43 42.89
N VAL A 34 16.00 -23.77 43.75
CA VAL A 34 17.39 -24.16 44.05
C VAL A 34 17.46 -25.57 44.65
N GLU A 35 16.52 -25.97 45.52
CA GLU A 35 16.48 -27.34 46.05
C GLU A 35 16.23 -28.38 44.94
N ILE A 36 15.33 -28.07 44.00
CA ILE A 36 15.03 -28.93 42.86
C ILE A 36 16.25 -29.05 41.94
N LEU A 37 16.92 -27.93 41.64
CA LEU A 37 18.13 -27.92 40.80
C LEU A 37 19.28 -28.69 41.44
N ARG A 38 19.49 -28.57 42.76
CA ARG A 38 20.47 -29.38 43.49
C ARG A 38 20.15 -30.87 43.45
N TYR A 39 18.87 -31.25 43.49
CA TYR A 39 18.46 -32.63 43.32
C TYR A 39 18.77 -33.16 41.90
N LEU A 40 18.62 -32.31 40.89
CA LEU A 40 18.88 -32.62 39.49
C LEU A 40 20.32 -32.30 39.02
N ALA A 41 21.21 -31.87 39.91
CA ALA A 41 22.58 -31.47 39.60
C ALA A 41 23.36 -32.48 38.71
N PRO A 42 23.19 -33.81 38.84
CA PRO A 42 23.84 -34.76 37.91
C PRO A 42 23.43 -34.65 36.43
N LEU A 43 22.35 -33.92 36.12
CA LEU A 43 21.87 -33.67 34.76
C LEU A 43 22.30 -32.31 34.21
N ILE A 44 22.86 -31.45 35.05
CA ILE A 44 23.13 -30.04 34.73
C ILE A 44 24.65 -29.88 34.57
N PRO A 45 25.13 -29.41 33.41
CA PRO A 45 26.52 -28.98 33.25
C PRO A 45 26.84 -27.89 34.28
N ASP A 46 27.88 -28.11 35.10
CA ASP A 46 28.30 -27.17 36.16
C ASP A 46 27.14 -26.60 37.00
N ALA A 47 26.40 -27.51 37.65
CA ALA A 47 25.19 -27.17 38.39
C ALA A 47 25.38 -26.08 39.46
N ASP A 48 26.55 -26.00 40.09
CA ASP A 48 26.83 -25.00 41.12
C ASP A 48 26.95 -23.59 40.50
N ALA A 49 27.67 -23.46 39.38
CA ALA A 49 27.76 -22.20 38.64
C ALA A 49 26.38 -21.74 38.14
N PHE A 50 25.61 -22.64 37.52
CA PHE A 50 24.26 -22.32 37.05
C PHE A 50 23.32 -21.86 38.18
N ILE A 51 23.42 -22.48 39.37
CA ILE A 51 22.61 -22.09 40.53
C ILE A 51 23.04 -20.72 41.07
N ASP A 52 24.34 -20.42 41.06
CA ASP A 52 24.87 -19.14 41.53
C ASP A 52 24.53 -17.99 40.58
N GLU A 53 24.39 -18.27 39.28
CA GLU A 53 23.98 -17.31 38.23
C GLU A 53 22.45 -17.09 38.15
N LEU A 54 21.64 -17.83 38.90
CA LEU A 54 20.19 -17.60 38.93
C LEU A 54 19.88 -16.19 39.47
N PRO A 55 19.17 -15.34 38.70
CA PRO A 55 18.85 -13.98 39.11
C PRO A 55 18.18 -13.93 40.47
N ASP A 56 18.53 -12.92 41.26
CA ASP A 56 17.93 -12.68 42.58
C ASP A 56 16.45 -12.29 42.48
N ASP A 57 16.04 -11.76 41.33
CA ASP A 57 14.70 -11.32 40.97
C ASP A 57 13.94 -12.30 40.05
N ILE A 58 14.40 -13.57 39.95
CA ILE A 58 13.63 -14.61 39.28
C ILE A 58 12.18 -14.55 39.78
N GLU A 59 11.21 -14.50 38.85
CA GLU A 59 9.80 -14.22 39.13
C GLU A 59 9.38 -14.83 40.49
N ASP A 60 8.79 -14.02 41.38
CA ASP A 60 8.60 -14.31 42.82
C ASP A 60 8.12 -15.75 43.12
N GLU A 61 7.38 -16.37 42.18
CA GLU A 61 7.14 -17.81 42.15
C GLU A 61 7.27 -18.36 40.72
N VAL A 62 8.02 -19.45 40.54
CA VAL A 62 8.26 -20.11 39.23
C VAL A 62 7.44 -21.40 39.12
N LYS A 63 6.87 -21.69 37.95
CA LYS A 63 6.14 -22.93 37.69
C LYS A 63 6.65 -23.70 36.48
N LEU A 64 7.29 -23.03 35.53
CA LEU A 64 8.03 -23.61 34.42
C LEU A 64 9.48 -23.16 34.47
N LEU A 65 10.41 -24.04 34.13
CA LEU A 65 11.83 -23.72 34.17
C LEU A 65 12.58 -24.41 33.03
N GLY A 66 13.28 -23.65 32.19
CA GLY A 66 14.29 -24.16 31.27
C GLY A 66 15.64 -24.31 31.98
N VAL A 67 16.31 -25.45 31.81
CA VAL A 67 17.57 -25.78 32.49
C VAL A 67 18.54 -26.43 31.50
N PRO A 68 19.84 -26.07 31.46
CA PRO A 68 20.84 -26.76 30.66
C PRO A 68 20.88 -28.26 30.96
N TRP A 69 21.07 -29.08 29.93
CA TRP A 69 21.08 -30.53 30.04
C TRP A 69 22.44 -31.09 29.62
N LEU A 70 22.93 -32.08 30.36
CA LEU A 70 24.02 -32.95 29.94
C LEU A 70 23.44 -34.28 29.42
N PRO A 71 23.30 -34.48 28.09
CA PRO A 71 22.71 -35.70 27.56
C PRO A 71 23.55 -36.93 27.90
N PRO A 72 22.92 -38.07 28.19
CA PRO A 72 23.63 -39.29 28.55
C PRO A 72 24.17 -40.01 27.31
N GLU A 73 25.34 -40.64 27.43
CA GLU A 73 25.78 -41.65 26.46
C GLU A 73 24.77 -42.80 26.34
N ALA A 74 24.77 -43.50 25.21
CA ALA A 74 23.86 -44.61 24.96
C ALA A 74 23.98 -45.74 26.00
N GLY A 75 22.86 -46.41 26.28
CA GLY A 75 22.82 -47.56 27.20
C GLY A 75 22.43 -47.19 28.63
N HIS A 76 23.17 -47.69 29.63
CA HIS A 76 22.76 -47.61 31.04
C HIS A 76 22.73 -46.19 31.64
N ALA A 77 23.36 -45.21 30.99
CA ALA A 77 23.32 -43.82 31.43
C ALA A 77 21.94 -43.19 31.20
N VAL A 78 21.25 -43.51 30.10
CA VAL A 78 19.86 -43.08 29.84
C VAL A 78 18.92 -43.58 30.95
N ASP A 79 19.03 -44.86 31.32
CA ASP A 79 18.23 -45.47 32.40
C ASP A 79 18.53 -44.86 33.78
N ALA A 80 19.76 -44.37 33.99
CA ALA A 80 20.15 -43.70 35.23
C ALA A 80 19.54 -42.31 35.33
N GLN A 81 19.64 -41.50 34.26
CA GLN A 81 19.00 -40.18 34.20
C GLN A 81 17.47 -40.30 34.32
N ARG A 82 16.86 -41.26 33.62
CA ARG A 82 15.40 -41.48 33.68
C ARG A 82 14.91 -41.73 35.10
N ARG A 83 15.61 -42.59 35.85
CA ARG A 83 15.28 -42.87 37.26
C ARG A 83 15.44 -41.66 38.16
N LEU A 84 16.45 -40.83 37.92
CA LEU A 84 16.67 -39.60 38.67
C LEU A 84 15.50 -38.62 38.47
N VAL A 85 15.10 -38.39 37.22
CA VAL A 85 13.99 -37.49 36.84
C VAL A 85 12.65 -38.01 37.36
N GLU A 86 12.37 -39.30 37.21
CA GLU A 86 11.14 -39.91 37.76
C GLU A 86 11.08 -39.79 39.29
N GLY A 87 12.24 -39.86 39.96
CA GLY A 87 12.38 -39.61 41.39
C GLY A 87 12.10 -38.16 41.79
N ALA A 88 12.29 -37.19 40.89
CA ALA A 88 12.09 -35.76 41.16
C ALA A 88 10.62 -35.39 41.47
N ALA A 89 9.67 -36.32 41.27
CA ALA A 89 8.31 -36.18 41.78
C ALA A 89 8.24 -35.91 43.29
N THR A 90 9.25 -36.33 44.06
CA THR A 90 9.34 -36.10 45.51
C THR A 90 9.72 -34.67 45.87
N VAL A 91 10.40 -33.96 44.98
CA VAL A 91 10.80 -32.55 45.15
C VAL A 91 9.88 -31.57 44.39
N GLY A 92 8.75 -32.05 43.86
CA GLY A 92 7.69 -31.20 43.32
C GLY A 92 7.59 -31.13 41.79
N VAL A 93 8.43 -31.87 41.06
CA VAL A 93 8.36 -31.95 39.59
C VAL A 93 7.12 -32.75 39.16
N GLU A 94 6.37 -32.21 38.20
CA GLU A 94 5.19 -32.83 37.59
C GLU A 94 5.54 -33.46 36.22
N ARG A 95 6.28 -32.72 35.40
CA ARG A 95 6.61 -33.09 34.03
C ARG A 95 7.99 -32.58 33.64
N ALA A 96 8.68 -33.33 32.80
CA ALA A 96 9.97 -32.95 32.24
C ALA A 96 10.00 -33.24 30.74
N TRP A 97 10.51 -32.30 29.95
CA TRP A 97 10.74 -32.44 28.52
C TRP A 97 12.22 -32.20 28.24
N PHE A 98 12.85 -33.05 27.45
CA PHE A 98 14.27 -32.96 27.11
C PHE A 98 14.41 -32.67 25.62
N PHE A 99 15.29 -31.71 25.30
CA PHE A 99 15.54 -31.25 23.94
C PHE A 99 17.05 -31.20 23.69
N GLN A 100 17.45 -31.65 22.51
CA GLN A 100 18.82 -31.56 22.02
C GLN A 100 18.77 -31.24 20.53
N THR A 101 19.79 -30.53 20.04
CA THR A 101 20.06 -30.33 18.62
C THR A 101 21.51 -30.69 18.35
N GLY A 102 21.76 -31.49 17.33
CA GLY A 102 23.09 -31.85 16.86
C GLY A 102 23.12 -31.62 15.37
N THR A 103 23.86 -30.58 14.95
CA THR A 103 24.33 -30.27 13.59
C THR A 103 24.87 -28.84 13.55
N SER A 104 26.18 -28.64 13.47
CA SER A 104 26.82 -27.36 13.20
C SER A 104 27.12 -27.21 11.70
N LEU A 105 27.17 -25.98 11.20
CA LEU A 105 27.76 -25.70 9.88
C LEU A 105 29.27 -26.02 9.90
N PRO A 106 29.90 -26.30 8.74
CA PRO A 106 31.37 -26.29 8.65
C PRO A 106 31.90 -24.98 9.23
N ALA A 107 33.01 -25.05 9.97
CA ALA A 107 33.78 -23.86 10.24
C ALA A 107 34.31 -23.39 8.89
N VAL A 108 33.96 -22.17 8.47
CA VAL A 108 34.71 -21.48 7.43
C VAL A 108 36.04 -21.21 8.09
N GLU A 109 37.10 -21.89 7.66
CA GLU A 109 38.44 -21.44 7.99
C GLU A 109 38.56 -20.09 7.30
N ASP A 110 38.74 -19.02 8.07
CA ASP A 110 39.14 -17.74 7.51
C ASP A 110 40.49 -18.02 6.81
N GLU A 111 40.45 -18.19 5.48
CA GLU A 111 41.66 -18.26 4.66
C GLU A 111 42.24 -16.84 4.63
N ASP A 112 42.93 -16.49 5.71
CA ASP A 112 43.84 -15.36 5.76
C ASP A 112 45.00 -15.62 4.77
N ASP A 113 45.27 -14.58 3.97
CA ASP A 113 46.39 -14.37 3.05
C ASP A 113 47.69 -15.13 3.39
N ASP A 114 48.23 -15.86 2.39
CA ASP A 114 49.64 -16.24 2.34
C ASP A 114 50.22 -16.01 0.93
N ASP A 115 50.51 -14.74 0.63
CA ASP A 115 51.65 -14.39 -0.22
C ASP A 115 52.91 -14.42 0.65
N THR A 116 53.71 -15.49 0.57
CA THR A 116 55.17 -15.38 0.78
C THR A 116 55.94 -16.55 0.18
N ASP A 117 56.86 -16.20 -0.73
CA ASP A 117 57.89 -17.07 -1.28
C ASP A 117 58.87 -17.61 -0.20
N ASP A 118 59.23 -18.88 -0.35
CA ASP A 118 60.51 -19.57 -0.05
C ASP A 118 61.44 -19.00 1.05
N ASP A 119 61.63 -19.75 2.16
CA ASP A 119 62.86 -20.51 2.44
C ASP A 119 62.94 -21.05 3.91
N ASP A 120 63.26 -22.35 3.99
CA ASP A 120 64.03 -23.09 5.01
C ASP A 120 63.55 -23.35 6.48
N ASP A 121 63.64 -24.67 6.78
CA ASP A 121 64.02 -25.35 8.02
C ASP A 121 62.96 -25.79 9.07
N ASP A 122 62.76 -27.12 9.10
CA ASP A 122 62.67 -28.05 10.24
C ASP A 122 62.14 -27.50 11.60
N ASP A 123 60.98 -27.99 12.07
CA ASP A 123 60.93 -28.94 13.22
C ASP A 123 59.50 -29.31 13.70
N GLU A 124 59.40 -30.57 14.12
CA GLU A 124 58.51 -31.17 15.13
C GLU A 124 56.97 -31.16 15.00
N ILE A 125 56.49 -32.32 14.54
CA ILE A 125 55.17 -32.92 14.79
C ILE A 125 54.87 -32.97 16.30
N LEU A 126 53.85 -32.22 16.76
CA LEU A 126 53.12 -32.49 17.99
C LEU A 126 51.62 -32.60 17.71
N VAL A 127 51.14 -33.83 17.79
CA VAL A 127 49.73 -34.19 17.86
C VAL A 127 49.17 -33.74 19.20
N SER A 128 48.25 -32.77 19.22
CA SER A 128 47.41 -32.49 20.39
C SER A 128 45.94 -32.77 20.06
N ASP A 129 45.50 -33.87 20.65
CA ASP A 129 44.15 -34.38 20.85
C ASP A 129 43.42 -33.50 21.88
N GLU A 130 42.51 -32.61 21.47
CA GLU A 130 41.50 -31.98 22.33
C GLU A 130 40.22 -31.64 21.54
N THR A 131 39.37 -32.65 21.27
CA THR A 131 37.94 -32.43 20.96
C THR A 131 37.19 -32.16 22.26
N ARG A 132 37.13 -30.90 22.68
CA ARG A 132 36.37 -30.46 23.85
C ARG A 132 35.06 -29.83 23.41
N THR A 133 33.95 -30.58 23.54
CA THR A 133 32.58 -30.08 23.39
C THR A 133 32.35 -28.87 24.31
N LYS A 134 32.41 -27.65 23.77
CA LYS A 134 31.97 -26.43 24.44
C LYS A 134 30.46 -26.30 24.27
N THR A 135 29.68 -26.84 25.21
CA THR A 135 28.25 -26.49 25.35
C THR A 135 28.14 -25.00 25.70
N MET A 136 27.39 -24.23 24.91
CA MET A 136 27.08 -22.83 25.22
C MET A 136 26.18 -22.73 26.47
N PRO A 137 26.48 -21.83 27.44
CA PRO A 137 25.62 -21.62 28.61
C PRO A 137 24.30 -20.92 28.22
N ILE A 138 23.20 -21.24 28.91
CA ILE A 138 21.98 -20.40 28.89
C ILE A 138 22.29 -19.16 29.73
N ALA A 139 22.55 -18.02 29.09
CA ALA A 139 22.69 -16.75 29.81
C ALA A 139 21.33 -16.40 30.43
N LEU A 140 21.25 -16.41 31.76
CA LEU A 140 20.04 -16.13 32.53
C LEU A 140 19.85 -14.64 32.85
N ASP A 141 20.63 -13.75 32.25
CA ASP A 141 20.51 -12.30 32.48
C ASP A 141 19.14 -11.81 32.02
N ALA A 142 18.26 -11.65 33.01
CA ALA A 142 17.07 -10.84 32.90
C ALA A 142 17.49 -9.43 32.49
N VAL A 143 16.66 -8.78 31.68
CA VAL A 143 16.73 -7.35 31.37
C VAL A 143 16.61 -6.56 32.69
N SER A 144 17.74 -6.39 33.38
CA SER A 144 17.93 -5.45 34.46
C SER A 144 18.57 -4.21 33.84
N ASN A 145 17.77 -3.16 33.75
CA ASN A 145 18.05 -1.90 33.08
C ASN A 145 19.07 -1.05 33.88
N ASP A 146 20.35 -1.45 33.92
CA ASP A 146 21.41 -0.67 34.57
C ASP A 146 22.80 -0.93 33.95
N LEU A 147 23.17 -0.14 32.94
CA LEU A 147 24.56 0.00 32.49
C LEU A 147 25.13 1.33 33.00
N ARG A 148 26.20 1.24 33.80
CA ARG A 148 26.99 2.40 34.26
C ARG A 148 27.98 2.84 33.17
N PRO A 149 28.30 4.14 33.06
CA PRO A 149 29.16 4.66 32.02
C PRO A 149 30.64 4.40 32.33
N VAL A 150 31.39 3.94 31.32
CA VAL A 150 32.85 3.92 31.35
C VAL A 150 33.34 5.19 30.64
N SER A 151 33.83 6.14 31.43
CA SER A 151 34.63 7.28 30.99
C SER A 151 36.10 6.88 30.87
N GLY A 152 36.77 7.25 29.78
CA GLY A 152 38.23 7.16 29.66
C GLY A 152 38.76 7.82 28.38
N GLU A 153 39.11 9.11 28.48
CA GLU A 153 39.93 9.87 27.54
C GLU A 153 41.32 9.22 27.35
N ILE A 154 41.87 9.15 26.13
CA ILE A 154 43.31 9.38 25.85
C ILE A 154 43.46 9.96 24.41
N ASN A 155 44.10 11.13 24.34
CA ASN A 155 44.58 11.85 23.14
C ASN A 155 45.78 11.17 22.46
N GLY A 156 46.04 11.51 21.19
CA GLY A 156 47.41 11.64 20.69
C GLY A 156 47.58 11.50 19.18
N ASP A 157 47.65 12.66 18.51
CA ASP A 157 48.27 13.00 17.23
C ASP A 157 49.36 12.03 16.70
N ASP A 158 49.37 11.79 15.38
CA ASP A 158 50.51 12.10 14.51
C ASP A 158 50.09 11.98 13.02
N ASP A 159 50.54 12.98 12.26
CA ASP A 159 50.28 13.31 10.86
C ASP A 159 50.99 12.40 9.82
N ASP A 160 50.61 12.63 8.56
CA ASP A 160 51.37 12.48 7.30
C ASP A 160 51.49 11.06 6.68
N ASP A 161 50.77 10.80 5.58
CA ASP A 161 51.29 11.00 4.21
C ASP A 161 50.32 10.41 3.15
N GLU A 162 50.12 11.19 2.09
CA GLU A 162 49.40 10.86 0.85
C GLU A 162 50.05 9.66 0.12
N GLU A 163 49.26 8.75 -0.46
CA GLU A 163 49.58 8.17 -1.77
C GLU A 163 48.33 7.55 -2.44
N GLU A 164 48.20 7.88 -3.72
CA GLU A 164 47.14 7.54 -4.68
C GLU A 164 47.06 6.02 -4.93
N GLU A 165 45.88 5.40 -4.87
CA GLU A 165 45.67 4.06 -5.44
C GLU A 165 44.37 3.94 -6.25
N ASP A 166 44.56 4.02 -7.57
CA ASP A 166 43.92 3.25 -8.64
C ASP A 166 42.59 2.53 -8.33
N GLU A 167 41.49 3.09 -8.83
CA GLU A 167 40.27 2.36 -9.16
C GLU A 167 40.59 1.25 -10.19
N ARG A 168 40.73 0.01 -9.71
CA ARG A 168 40.64 -1.18 -10.55
C ARG A 168 39.33 -1.89 -10.26
N GLU A 169 38.44 -1.80 -11.23
CA GLU A 169 37.35 -2.74 -11.46
C GLU A 169 37.90 -4.18 -11.41
N LEU A 170 37.62 -4.89 -10.30
CA LEU A 170 37.72 -6.34 -10.24
C LEU A 170 36.31 -6.90 -10.51
N ASP A 171 36.01 -7.00 -11.80
CA ASP A 171 35.12 -8.01 -12.38
C ASP A 171 35.89 -9.34 -12.27
N ASP A 172 35.70 -10.09 -11.18
CA ASP A 172 36.02 -11.51 -11.13
C ASP A 172 34.78 -12.25 -10.59
N GLU A 173 33.91 -12.59 -11.56
CA GLU A 173 32.91 -13.64 -11.46
C GLU A 173 33.62 -15.00 -11.30
N ASP A 174 33.92 -15.39 -10.06
CA ASP A 174 34.11 -16.80 -9.70
C ASP A 174 33.03 -17.19 -8.69
N GLU A 175 31.87 -17.55 -9.23
CA GLU A 175 30.83 -18.33 -8.55
C GLU A 175 31.40 -19.73 -8.24
N ASP A 176 32.24 -19.83 -7.19
CA ASP A 176 32.46 -21.10 -6.51
C ASP A 176 31.21 -21.38 -5.65
N GLU A 177 30.22 -22.04 -6.26
CA GLU A 177 29.14 -22.77 -5.58
C GLU A 177 29.73 -23.94 -4.77
N ASP A 178 30.52 -23.64 -3.73
CA ASP A 178 30.79 -24.61 -2.68
C ASP A 178 29.54 -24.69 -1.80
N GLU A 179 28.69 -25.70 -2.05
CA GLU A 179 27.59 -26.07 -1.16
C GLU A 179 28.16 -26.44 0.23
N GLU A 180 28.33 -25.43 1.10
CA GLU A 180 28.68 -25.59 2.51
C GLU A 180 27.65 -26.51 3.19
N THR A 181 28.01 -27.79 3.25
CA THR A 181 27.12 -28.84 3.71
C THR A 181 27.26 -28.96 5.22
N TRP A 182 26.14 -29.00 5.94
CA TRP A 182 26.12 -29.24 7.39
C TRP A 182 27.08 -30.36 7.80
N SER A 183 27.97 -30.09 8.75
CA SER A 183 28.99 -31.05 9.22
C SER A 183 28.40 -32.39 9.69
N ASN A 184 27.11 -32.41 10.04
CA ASN A 184 26.39 -33.58 10.54
C ASN A 184 25.01 -33.81 9.88
N GLY A 185 24.72 -33.19 8.71
CA GLY A 185 23.42 -33.25 8.01
C GLY A 185 22.46 -32.08 8.31
N PRO A 186 21.35 -31.88 7.57
CA PRO A 186 20.45 -30.75 7.81
C PRO A 186 19.75 -30.85 9.17
N PRO A 187 19.42 -29.73 9.84
CA PRO A 187 18.72 -29.73 11.10
C PRO A 187 17.36 -30.44 10.98
N PRO A 188 16.79 -30.96 12.07
CA PRO A 188 15.52 -31.66 12.04
C PRO A 188 14.42 -30.77 11.43
N GLN A 189 13.87 -31.18 10.30
CA GLN A 189 12.81 -30.42 9.64
C GLN A 189 11.45 -30.88 10.15
N ALA A 190 10.62 -29.92 10.58
CA ALA A 190 9.24 -30.20 10.93
C ALA A 190 8.42 -30.47 9.67
N GLY A 191 7.50 -31.43 9.77
CA GLY A 191 6.35 -31.48 8.86
C GLY A 191 5.39 -30.32 9.12
N LYS A 192 4.13 -30.45 8.69
CA LYS A 192 3.11 -29.42 8.92
C LYS A 192 2.83 -29.19 10.42
N PRO A 193 3.00 -27.97 10.96
CA PRO A 193 2.67 -27.64 12.36
C PRO A 193 1.20 -27.94 12.69
N ALA A 194 0.93 -28.20 13.98
CA ALA A 194 -0.44 -28.48 14.47
C ALA A 194 -1.31 -27.23 14.65
N PHE A 195 -0.73 -26.05 14.44
CA PHE A 195 -1.36 -24.74 14.52
C PHE A 195 -1.16 -23.98 13.19
N PRO A 196 -2.01 -23.00 12.86
CA PRO A 196 -1.83 -22.17 11.67
C PRO A 196 -0.58 -21.30 11.78
N VAL A 197 0.09 -21.09 10.64
CA VAL A 197 1.26 -20.20 10.52
C VAL A 197 1.04 -19.27 9.35
N ASP A 198 0.93 -17.96 9.62
CA ASP A 198 0.81 -16.95 8.56
C ASP A 198 2.16 -16.70 7.88
N GLY A 199 2.13 -16.38 6.60
CA GLY A 199 3.33 -16.21 5.77
C GLY A 199 3.93 -17.51 5.22
N TYR A 200 3.51 -18.69 5.68
CA TYR A 200 4.03 -19.97 5.18
C TYR A 200 3.08 -20.62 4.13
N PRO A 201 3.57 -21.11 2.98
CA PRO A 201 4.99 -21.29 2.61
C PRO A 201 5.67 -20.10 1.91
N ALA A 202 4.98 -18.97 1.70
CA ALA A 202 5.50 -17.83 0.93
C ALA A 202 6.84 -17.26 1.46
N ILE A 203 7.04 -17.27 2.78
CA ILE A 203 8.27 -16.81 3.44
C ILE A 203 9.55 -17.49 2.95
N VAL A 204 9.47 -18.67 2.32
CA VAL A 204 10.65 -19.33 1.74
C VAL A 204 11.22 -18.51 0.58
N ASP A 205 10.35 -17.89 -0.22
CA ASP A 205 10.74 -17.05 -1.36
C ASP A 205 10.94 -15.58 -0.94
N GLU A 206 10.39 -15.18 0.21
CA GLU A 206 10.36 -13.80 0.72
C GLU A 206 11.31 -13.59 1.93
N LEU A 207 12.19 -14.55 2.22
CA LEU A 207 13.06 -14.49 3.39
C LEU A 207 13.98 -13.27 3.30
N ASP A 208 13.85 -12.40 4.30
CA ASP A 208 14.75 -11.28 4.53
C ASP A 208 15.76 -11.67 5.61
N TRP A 209 17.04 -11.75 5.22
CA TRP A 209 18.11 -12.09 6.15
C TRP A 209 18.42 -10.94 7.10
N GLU A 210 18.03 -9.70 6.79
CA GLU A 210 18.23 -8.56 7.70
C GLU A 210 17.28 -8.64 8.90
N ASP A 211 16.07 -9.19 8.73
CA ASP A 211 15.08 -9.26 9.80
C ASP A 211 14.23 -10.54 9.75
N PHE A 212 14.71 -11.58 10.44
CA PHE A 212 14.09 -12.90 10.41
C PHE A 212 13.57 -13.33 11.77
N GLY A 213 12.34 -13.82 11.82
CA GLY A 213 11.71 -14.22 13.06
C GLY A 213 10.34 -14.85 12.93
N ILE A 214 9.83 -15.33 14.06
CA ILE A 214 8.49 -15.91 14.18
C ILE A 214 7.81 -15.46 15.47
N ALA A 215 6.68 -14.77 15.32
CA ALA A 215 5.81 -14.38 16.42
C ALA A 215 4.70 -15.42 16.60
N PHE A 216 4.29 -15.68 17.83
CA PHE A 216 3.22 -16.64 18.11
C PHE A 216 2.38 -16.30 19.33
N LYS A 217 1.13 -16.76 19.28
CA LYS A 217 0.13 -16.61 20.33
C LYS A 217 0.04 -17.89 21.14
N MET A 218 0.19 -17.79 22.46
CA MET A 218 0.05 -18.93 23.37
C MET A 218 -1.36 -19.00 23.97
N ALA A 219 -1.80 -20.22 24.31
CA ALA A 219 -3.15 -20.47 24.79
C ALA A 219 -3.27 -20.21 26.31
N GLY A 220 -4.37 -19.59 26.73
CA GLY A 220 -4.66 -19.37 28.15
C GLY A 220 -3.86 -18.21 28.76
N PRO A 221 -3.77 -18.12 30.10
CA PRO A 221 -2.97 -17.11 30.78
C PRO A 221 -1.49 -17.51 30.86
N ALA A 222 -0.60 -16.51 30.88
CA ALA A 222 0.83 -16.67 31.09
C ALA A 222 1.14 -17.49 32.37
N ILE A 223 2.12 -18.40 32.26
CA ILE A 223 2.61 -19.22 33.38
C ILE A 223 3.95 -18.66 33.87
N PRO A 224 4.14 -18.48 35.19
CA PRO A 224 5.41 -17.99 35.69
C PRO A 224 6.60 -18.89 35.33
N GLY A 225 7.65 -18.27 34.80
CA GLY A 225 8.89 -18.91 34.32
C GLY A 225 8.91 -19.27 32.84
N GLU A 226 7.86 -18.96 32.07
CA GLU A 226 7.83 -19.15 30.60
C GLU A 226 9.00 -18.48 29.87
N ASN A 227 9.49 -17.33 30.36
CA ASN A 227 10.62 -16.63 29.77
C ASN A 227 11.87 -17.52 29.65
N THR A 228 12.16 -18.32 30.68
CA THR A 228 13.33 -19.25 30.66
C THR A 228 13.17 -20.36 29.62
N VAL A 229 11.92 -20.76 29.34
CA VAL A 229 11.61 -21.76 28.32
C VAL A 229 11.78 -21.14 26.93
N LEU A 230 11.23 -19.94 26.72
CA LEU A 230 11.36 -19.21 25.45
C LEU A 230 12.84 -18.95 25.11
N LEU A 231 13.64 -18.50 26.08
CA LEU A 231 15.08 -18.32 25.93
C LEU A 231 15.78 -19.64 25.58
N GLY A 232 15.46 -20.75 26.28
CA GLY A 232 16.04 -22.05 25.97
C GLY A 232 15.77 -22.52 24.54
N PHE A 233 14.57 -22.28 24.01
CA PHE A 233 14.24 -22.59 22.61
C PHE A 233 14.89 -21.64 21.61
N HIS A 234 15.04 -20.36 21.94
CA HIS A 234 15.76 -19.37 21.12
C HIS A 234 17.25 -19.71 21.03
N THR A 235 17.88 -20.05 22.15
CA THR A 235 19.27 -20.54 22.15
C THR A 235 19.40 -21.84 21.39
N MET A 236 18.45 -22.78 21.52
CA MET A 236 18.46 -24.02 20.74
C MET A 236 18.34 -23.77 19.23
N TRP A 237 17.55 -22.78 18.82
CA TRP A 237 17.45 -22.38 17.41
C TRP A 237 18.77 -21.84 16.87
N LEU A 238 19.45 -20.98 17.63
CA LEU A 238 20.64 -20.26 17.15
C LEU A 238 21.94 -21.04 17.31
N ALA A 239 22.00 -22.03 18.22
CA ALA A 239 23.22 -22.78 18.52
C ALA A 239 23.92 -23.40 17.29
N PRO A 240 23.22 -23.97 16.29
CA PRO A 240 23.84 -24.47 15.06
C PRO A 240 24.65 -23.44 14.25
N TYR A 241 24.35 -22.15 14.41
CA TYR A 241 24.86 -21.07 13.56
C TYR A 241 26.05 -20.31 14.15
N GLY A 242 26.52 -20.70 15.35
CA GLY A 242 27.84 -20.27 15.86
C GLY A 242 28.06 -18.77 16.02
N GLY A 243 27.01 -17.95 16.11
CA GLY A 243 27.13 -16.50 16.24
C GLY A 243 27.09 -15.72 14.92
N ARG A 244 26.80 -16.36 13.78
CA ARG A 244 26.60 -15.73 12.44
C ARG A 244 25.30 -14.90 12.36
N HIS A 245 25.19 -13.93 13.25
CA HIS A 245 24.09 -12.99 13.40
C HIS A 245 24.57 -11.78 14.19
N ARG A 246 23.97 -10.61 13.97
CA ARG A 246 24.36 -9.40 14.71
C ARG A 246 23.66 -9.31 16.06
N ASN A 247 22.33 -9.37 16.05
CA ASN A 247 21.51 -9.30 17.25
C ASN A 247 20.45 -10.40 17.20
N ALA A 248 20.08 -10.92 18.36
CA ALA A 248 18.94 -11.83 18.46
C ALA A 248 18.33 -11.73 19.85
N ALA A 249 17.01 -11.79 19.95
CA ALA A 249 16.34 -11.77 21.24
C ALA A 249 14.98 -12.47 21.22
N VAL A 250 14.44 -12.61 22.43
CA VAL A 250 13.06 -13.00 22.67
C VAL A 250 12.30 -11.79 23.20
N THR A 251 11.28 -11.36 22.45
CA THR A 251 10.31 -10.38 22.95
C THR A 251 9.12 -11.12 23.53
N TYR A 252 8.82 -10.92 24.82
CA TYR A 252 7.69 -11.59 25.48
C TYR A 252 6.64 -10.58 25.98
N ASP A 253 5.47 -10.58 25.34
CA ASP A 253 4.30 -9.82 25.75
C ASP A 253 3.47 -10.66 26.74
N ARG A 254 3.73 -10.48 28.04
CA ARG A 254 3.02 -11.20 29.11
C ARG A 254 1.53 -10.84 29.15
N ALA A 255 1.19 -9.57 28.95
CA ALA A 255 -0.18 -9.09 29.00
C ALA A 255 -1.08 -9.76 27.95
N ARG A 256 -0.53 -10.05 26.77
CA ARG A 256 -1.23 -10.70 25.67
C ARG A 256 -0.83 -12.15 25.51
N HIS A 257 0.07 -12.68 26.33
CA HIS A 257 0.55 -14.06 26.25
C HIS A 257 0.99 -14.44 24.82
N ALA A 258 1.86 -13.60 24.26
CA ALA A 258 2.44 -13.73 22.93
C ALA A 258 3.95 -13.52 23.02
N ALA A 259 4.71 -14.17 22.14
CA ALA A 259 6.16 -14.03 22.10
C ALA A 259 6.66 -13.93 20.66
N HIS A 260 7.83 -13.33 20.50
CA HIS A 260 8.51 -13.17 19.24
C HIS A 260 9.96 -13.64 19.38
N LEU A 261 10.34 -14.67 18.61
CA LEU A 261 11.72 -15.13 18.47
C LEU A 261 12.28 -14.49 17.20
N TRP A 262 13.32 -13.67 17.33
CA TRP A 262 13.86 -12.94 16.18
C TRP A 262 15.38 -12.88 16.19
N VAL A 263 15.92 -12.65 15.00
CA VAL A 263 17.34 -12.48 14.70
C VAL A 263 17.50 -11.41 13.61
N ASP A 264 18.53 -10.59 13.75
CA ASP A 264 18.89 -9.47 12.88
C ASP A 264 20.21 -9.80 12.17
N ARG A 265 20.25 -9.55 10.86
CA ARG A 265 21.37 -9.91 9.96
C ARG A 265 21.79 -11.38 10.07
N PHE A 266 20.85 -12.27 9.80
CA PHE A 266 21.01 -13.72 9.82
C PHE A 266 21.61 -14.27 8.52
N ALA A 267 22.81 -13.80 8.18
CA ALA A 267 23.57 -14.25 7.00
C ALA A 267 24.27 -15.58 7.29
N VAL A 268 23.55 -16.69 7.13
CA VAL A 268 24.05 -18.05 7.36
C VAL A 268 24.11 -18.82 6.04
N PRO A 269 25.15 -19.65 5.80
CA PRO A 269 25.30 -20.44 4.57
C PRO A 269 24.38 -21.67 4.60
N CYS A 270 23.08 -21.41 4.58
CA CYS A 270 22.05 -22.42 4.41
C CYS A 270 20.88 -21.81 3.63
N SER A 271 20.19 -22.64 2.87
CA SER A 271 19.11 -22.15 2.00
C SER A 271 17.95 -21.55 2.83
N PRO A 272 17.19 -20.58 2.28
CA PRO A 272 16.00 -20.04 2.94
C PRO A 272 15.01 -21.12 3.38
N ASP A 273 14.85 -22.17 2.58
CA ASP A 273 14.01 -23.33 2.89
C ASP A 273 14.45 -24.03 4.18
N GLU A 274 15.75 -24.28 4.34
CA GLU A 274 16.30 -24.92 5.54
C GLU A 274 16.14 -24.05 6.79
N GLN A 275 16.36 -22.73 6.67
CA GLN A 275 16.19 -21.77 7.76
C GLN A 275 14.75 -21.70 8.26
N VAL A 276 13.80 -21.55 7.33
CA VAL A 276 12.36 -21.49 7.62
C VAL A 276 11.88 -22.77 8.28
N HIS A 277 12.24 -23.94 7.72
CA HIS A 277 11.77 -25.20 8.26
C HIS A 277 12.42 -25.56 9.61
N HIS A 278 13.67 -25.15 9.85
CA HIS A 278 14.32 -25.31 11.15
C HIS A 278 13.61 -24.49 12.21
N LEU A 279 13.28 -23.21 11.94
CA LEU A 279 12.52 -22.38 12.86
C LEU A 279 11.10 -22.93 13.12
N LEU A 280 10.42 -23.46 12.09
CA LEU A 280 9.15 -24.15 12.27
C LEU A 280 9.26 -25.37 13.18
N TRP A 281 10.37 -26.11 13.10
CA TRP A 281 10.62 -27.24 13.99
C TRP A 281 10.80 -26.78 15.43
N ILE A 282 11.58 -25.72 15.66
CA ILE A 282 11.76 -25.12 16.98
C ILE A 282 10.39 -24.76 17.59
N VAL A 283 9.55 -24.03 16.86
CA VAL A 283 8.24 -23.59 17.37
C VAL A 283 7.27 -24.78 17.54
N THR A 284 7.40 -25.83 16.72
CA THR A 284 6.65 -27.08 16.91
C THR A 284 7.06 -27.80 18.19
N LYS A 285 8.35 -27.81 18.54
CA LYS A 285 8.84 -28.38 19.81
C LYS A 285 8.45 -27.54 21.01
N LEU A 286 8.49 -26.22 20.87
CA LEU A 286 7.96 -25.30 21.88
C LEU A 286 6.47 -25.58 22.15
N ALA A 287 5.68 -25.88 21.12
CA ALA A 287 4.26 -26.20 21.25
C ALA A 287 3.96 -27.47 22.07
N GLU A 288 4.93 -28.38 22.24
CA GLU A 288 4.81 -29.54 23.13
C GLU A 288 4.83 -29.17 24.63
N VAL A 289 5.35 -27.97 24.95
CA VAL A 289 5.50 -27.41 26.30
C VAL A 289 4.48 -26.31 26.54
N LEU A 290 4.46 -25.30 25.64
CA LEU A 290 3.58 -24.14 25.68
C LEU A 290 2.58 -24.22 24.53
N PRO A 291 1.28 -24.50 24.77
CA PRO A 291 0.33 -24.67 23.68
C PRO A 291 0.20 -23.40 22.82
N ILE A 292 0.57 -23.50 21.55
CA ILE A 292 0.49 -22.41 20.57
C ILE A 292 -0.86 -22.46 19.84
N VAL A 293 -1.52 -21.31 19.74
CA VAL A 293 -2.82 -21.13 19.06
C VAL A 293 -2.62 -20.77 17.59
N HIS A 294 -1.65 -19.89 17.32
CA HIS A 294 -1.37 -19.31 16.00
C HIS A 294 0.08 -18.80 15.99
N ALA A 295 0.71 -18.79 14.82
CA ALA A 295 2.01 -18.18 14.61
C ALA A 295 2.04 -17.37 13.30
N ARG A 296 3.02 -16.49 13.15
CA ARG A 296 3.32 -15.78 11.90
C ARG A 296 4.81 -15.57 11.78
N PHE A 297 5.33 -15.66 10.56
CA PHE A 297 6.65 -15.11 10.26
C PHE A 297 6.58 -13.58 10.27
N SER A 298 7.58 -12.95 10.87
CA SER A 298 7.72 -11.50 10.95
C SER A 298 9.11 -11.11 11.42
N GLY A 299 9.64 -10.00 10.92
CA GLY A 299 10.76 -9.29 11.51
C GLY A 299 10.39 -8.54 12.80
N ALA A 300 11.39 -8.15 13.58
CA ALA A 300 11.21 -7.43 14.84
C ALA A 300 11.03 -5.93 14.62
N THR A 301 10.08 -5.32 15.33
CA THR A 301 9.86 -3.87 15.21
C THR A 301 10.99 -3.08 15.87
N MET A 302 11.17 -1.82 15.48
CA MET A 302 12.15 -0.93 16.14
C MET A 302 11.94 -0.84 17.66
N ALA A 303 10.69 -0.83 18.12
CA ALA A 303 10.37 -0.86 19.55
C ALA A 303 10.85 -2.16 20.23
N GLN A 304 10.82 -3.30 19.52
CA GLN A 304 11.34 -4.57 20.02
C GLN A 304 12.87 -4.61 20.01
N LYS A 305 13.52 -4.03 18.97
CA LYS A 305 14.98 -3.98 18.83
C LYS A 305 15.63 -2.98 19.80
N TYR A 306 15.00 -1.82 20.04
CA TYR A 306 15.62 -0.67 20.73
C TYR A 306 14.87 -0.15 21.97
N GLY A 307 13.74 -0.75 22.35
CA GLY A 307 12.89 -0.24 23.44
C GLY A 307 13.62 -0.06 24.79
N GLY A 308 14.60 -0.93 25.09
CA GLY A 308 15.43 -0.82 26.29
C GLY A 308 16.41 0.37 26.29
N ILE A 309 16.80 0.86 25.12
CA ILE A 309 17.79 1.94 24.94
C ILE A 309 17.13 3.33 25.04
N ILE A 310 15.89 3.45 24.57
CA ILE A 310 15.16 4.74 24.47
C ILE A 310 14.46 5.14 25.78
N GLY A 311 14.52 4.29 26.83
CA GLY A 311 13.92 4.58 28.13
C GLY A 311 12.39 4.45 28.15
N ASP A 312 11.79 3.85 27.12
CA ASP A 312 10.37 3.49 27.12
C ASP A 312 10.18 2.19 27.93
N ALA A 313 9.52 2.31 29.08
CA ALA A 313 9.25 1.20 29.98
C ALA A 313 7.94 0.45 29.65
N ALA A 314 7.29 0.78 28.53
CA ALA A 314 6.08 0.06 28.11
C ALA A 314 6.42 -1.39 27.71
N GLU A 315 5.58 -2.35 28.11
CA GLU A 315 5.72 -3.74 27.65
C GLU A 315 5.58 -3.80 26.12
N PRO A 316 6.51 -4.47 25.42
CA PRO A 316 6.50 -4.53 23.97
C PRO A 316 5.26 -5.27 23.46
N PHE A 317 4.58 -4.70 22.46
CA PHE A 317 3.42 -5.32 21.82
C PHE A 317 3.88 -6.41 20.84
N VAL A 318 3.31 -7.61 20.96
CA VAL A 318 3.55 -8.73 20.04
C VAL A 318 2.22 -9.24 19.49
N LEU A 319 2.07 -9.24 18.16
CA LEU A 319 0.93 -9.88 17.49
C LEU A 319 1.33 -11.25 16.94
N GLY A 320 0.90 -12.32 17.61
CA GLY A 320 1.28 -13.70 17.27
C GLY A 320 0.61 -14.31 16.03
N GLY A 321 -0.12 -13.53 15.23
CA GLY A 321 -0.86 -14.01 14.06
C GLY A 321 -2.09 -13.17 13.71
N ASN A 322 -2.59 -13.31 12.49
CA ASN A 322 -3.79 -12.65 12.00
C ASN A 322 -4.68 -13.62 11.19
N PRO A 323 -5.55 -14.39 11.85
CA PRO A 323 -6.46 -15.30 11.17
C PRO A 323 -7.56 -14.60 10.36
N LEU A 324 -7.73 -13.27 10.50
CA LEU A 324 -8.84 -12.55 9.89
C LEU A 324 -8.77 -12.56 8.36
N LEU A 325 -7.57 -12.57 7.77
CA LEU A 325 -7.40 -12.62 6.32
C LEU A 325 -7.98 -13.90 5.73
N ALA A 326 -7.62 -15.06 6.30
CA ALA A 326 -8.16 -16.35 5.87
C ALA A 326 -9.68 -16.46 6.10
N VAL A 327 -10.18 -15.93 7.22
CA VAL A 327 -11.61 -15.88 7.52
C VAL A 327 -12.35 -15.01 6.50
N TYR A 328 -11.82 -13.82 6.20
CA TYR A 328 -12.37 -12.88 5.23
C TYR A 328 -12.42 -13.51 3.84
N GLN A 329 -11.33 -14.11 3.36
CA GLN A 329 -11.26 -14.78 2.06
C GLN A 329 -12.30 -15.90 1.93
N THR A 330 -12.62 -16.60 3.03
CA THR A 330 -13.56 -17.74 3.00
C THR A 330 -15.02 -17.31 3.18
N THR A 331 -15.27 -16.31 4.01
CA THR A 331 -16.61 -16.02 4.55
C THR A 331 -17.02 -14.54 4.50
N GLY A 332 -16.14 -13.67 4.01
CA GLY A 332 -16.35 -12.23 3.90
C GLY A 332 -16.52 -11.51 5.23
N ASP A 333 -17.00 -10.25 5.17
CA ASP A 333 -17.21 -9.37 6.32
C ASP A 333 -18.00 -10.04 7.47
N ALA A 334 -19.10 -10.74 7.14
CA ALA A 334 -19.96 -11.39 8.14
C ALA A 334 -19.25 -12.52 8.90
N GLY A 335 -18.33 -13.22 8.24
CA GLY A 335 -17.52 -14.25 8.88
C GLY A 335 -16.44 -13.68 9.79
N VAL A 336 -15.83 -12.56 9.41
CA VAL A 336 -14.90 -11.81 10.26
C VAL A 336 -15.60 -11.37 11.54
N GLU A 337 -16.78 -10.76 11.45
CA GLU A 337 -17.56 -10.35 12.62
C GLU A 337 -17.91 -11.53 13.53
N ALA A 338 -18.37 -12.65 12.95
CA ALA A 338 -18.71 -13.85 13.71
C ALA A 338 -17.48 -14.46 14.39
N TRP A 339 -16.33 -14.47 13.70
CA TRP A 339 -15.08 -14.97 14.25
C TRP A 339 -14.64 -14.10 15.44
N ILE A 340 -14.58 -12.78 15.27
CA ILE A 340 -14.21 -11.81 16.31
C ILE A 340 -15.12 -11.96 17.53
N ALA A 341 -16.44 -12.07 17.32
CA ALA A 341 -17.40 -12.23 18.40
C ALA A 341 -17.24 -13.53 19.20
N SER A 342 -16.65 -14.56 18.58
CA SER A 342 -16.40 -15.87 19.22
C SER A 342 -15.07 -15.95 19.96
N GLN A 343 -14.15 -15.00 19.76
CA GLN A 343 -12.80 -15.11 20.29
C GLN A 343 -12.71 -14.77 21.79
N THR A 344 -12.01 -15.65 22.51
CA THR A 344 -11.69 -15.47 23.93
C THR A 344 -10.19 -15.45 24.22
N GLN A 345 -9.35 -15.79 23.22
CA GLN A 345 -7.89 -15.84 23.36
C GLN A 345 -7.22 -14.50 23.02
N TRP A 346 -7.88 -13.66 22.23
CA TRP A 346 -7.33 -12.42 21.71
C TRP A 346 -7.92 -11.21 22.44
N SER A 347 -7.06 -10.27 22.82
CA SER A 347 -7.43 -9.00 23.41
C SER A 347 -8.06 -8.07 22.36
N LYS A 348 -8.75 -7.03 22.81
CA LYS A 348 -9.36 -6.04 21.90
C LYS A 348 -8.31 -5.27 21.07
N GLU A 349 -7.13 -5.07 21.63
CA GLU A 349 -6.03 -4.38 20.94
C GLU A 349 -5.42 -5.27 19.86
N GLU A 350 -5.22 -6.56 20.13
CA GLU A 350 -4.81 -7.53 19.09
C GLU A 350 -5.84 -7.59 17.97
N LEU A 351 -7.14 -7.70 18.32
CA LEU A 351 -8.22 -7.71 17.33
C LEU A 351 -8.26 -6.41 16.50
N ALA A 352 -7.97 -5.26 17.10
CA ALA A 352 -7.90 -3.99 16.39
C ALA A 352 -6.71 -3.93 15.42
N GLN A 353 -5.53 -4.40 15.85
CA GLN A 353 -4.35 -4.49 14.98
C GLN A 353 -4.58 -5.47 13.84
N MET A 354 -5.19 -6.63 14.10
CA MET A 354 -5.56 -7.59 13.05
C MET A 354 -6.51 -6.99 12.01
N LEU A 355 -7.50 -6.22 12.48
CA LEU A 355 -8.44 -5.52 11.59
C LEU A 355 -7.75 -4.44 10.77
N ARG A 356 -6.76 -3.74 11.35
CA ARG A 356 -5.94 -2.76 10.64
C ARG A 356 -5.12 -3.42 9.54
N GLU A 357 -4.43 -4.51 9.85
CA GLU A 357 -3.69 -5.30 8.87
C GLU A 357 -4.61 -5.86 7.78
N LEU A 358 -5.77 -6.44 8.16
CA LEU A 358 -6.76 -6.91 7.18
C LEU A 358 -7.24 -5.77 6.28
N ALA A 359 -7.47 -4.59 6.85
CA ALA A 359 -7.83 -3.43 6.07
C ALA A 359 -6.71 -3.09 5.10
N ILE A 360 -5.46 -2.98 5.55
CA ILE A 360 -4.30 -2.74 4.67
C ILE A 360 -4.24 -3.79 3.56
N GLU A 361 -4.35 -5.07 3.87
CA GLU A 361 -4.32 -6.15 2.88
C GLU A 361 -5.43 -6.06 1.83
N ILE A 362 -6.68 -5.82 2.25
CA ILE A 362 -7.80 -5.64 1.31
C ILE A 362 -7.53 -4.46 0.36
N VAL A 363 -6.81 -3.47 0.86
CA VAL A 363 -6.57 -2.19 0.21
C VAL A 363 -5.37 -2.26 -0.71
N THR A 364 -4.26 -2.82 -0.26
CA THR A 364 -3.06 -3.03 -1.05
C THR A 364 -3.28 -4.11 -2.08
N ALA A 365 -4.10 -5.13 -1.82
CA ALA A 365 -4.55 -6.05 -2.87
C ALA A 365 -5.32 -5.31 -3.98
N ASN A 366 -6.15 -4.33 -3.62
CA ASN A 366 -6.80 -3.45 -4.59
C ASN A 366 -5.80 -2.50 -5.29
N ARG A 367 -4.75 -2.04 -4.59
CA ARG A 367 -3.78 -1.06 -5.10
C ARG A 367 -2.56 -1.66 -5.81
N GLY A 368 -2.19 -2.92 -5.61
CA GLY A 368 -1.20 -3.62 -6.45
C GLY A 368 -1.66 -3.79 -7.91
N ALA A 369 -2.91 -3.42 -8.20
CA ALA A 369 -3.47 -3.24 -9.53
C ALA A 369 -3.45 -1.77 -10.03
N GLU A 370 -3.14 -0.79 -9.17
CA GLU A 370 -3.13 0.66 -9.46
C GLU A 370 -1.74 1.32 -9.28
N ALA A 371 -0.91 0.85 -8.35
CA ALA A 371 0.41 1.41 -8.01
C ALA A 371 1.48 1.18 -9.07
N SER A 372 1.21 0.37 -10.11
CA SER A 372 2.07 0.32 -11.31
C SER A 372 1.89 1.55 -12.22
N ALA A 373 0.97 2.47 -11.89
CA ALA A 373 0.64 3.64 -12.70
C ALA A 373 0.91 4.99 -12.00
N GLU A 374 1.38 5.01 -10.75
CA GLU A 374 1.47 6.24 -9.95
C GLU A 374 2.82 6.37 -9.23
N VAL A 375 3.92 6.09 -9.95
CA VAL A 375 5.25 6.60 -9.60
C VAL A 375 5.87 7.09 -10.91
N VAL A 376 5.73 8.39 -11.16
CA VAL A 376 6.71 9.30 -11.78
C VAL A 376 5.99 10.61 -12.13
N ASP A 377 6.55 11.67 -11.56
CA ASP A 377 6.53 13.09 -11.95
C ASP A 377 5.56 14.03 -11.26
N GLY A 378 6.14 14.91 -10.44
CA GLY A 378 5.49 16.09 -9.88
C GLY A 378 5.63 16.18 -8.37
N ILE A 379 6.81 16.53 -7.88
CA ILE A 379 7.08 17.60 -6.90
C ILE A 379 8.62 17.71 -6.78
N PHE A 380 9.11 18.95 -6.74
CA PHE A 380 10.49 19.44 -6.85
C PHE A 380 10.98 19.74 -8.28
N ASP A 381 10.58 20.91 -8.79
CA ASP A 381 11.45 21.74 -9.62
C ASP A 381 11.33 23.17 -9.07
N ASP A 382 12.14 23.46 -8.05
CA ASP A 382 12.40 24.80 -7.55
C ASP A 382 13.63 25.34 -8.28
N GLU A 383 13.43 25.86 -9.49
CA GLU A 383 14.39 26.79 -10.09
C GLU A 383 13.65 27.99 -10.70
N THR A 384 13.65 29.05 -9.88
CA THR A 384 14.00 30.43 -10.27
C THR A 384 13.42 30.96 -11.59
N GLY A 385 12.36 31.76 -11.42
CA GLY A 385 11.92 32.71 -12.44
C GLY A 385 12.94 33.84 -12.63
N GLU A 386 13.73 33.76 -13.70
CA GLU A 386 14.44 34.88 -14.30
C GLU A 386 13.62 35.44 -15.49
N PRO A 387 13.32 36.76 -15.53
CA PRO A 387 12.51 37.35 -16.58
C PRO A 387 13.36 37.69 -17.81
N VAL A 388 13.12 37.02 -18.93
CA VAL A 388 13.73 37.39 -20.22
C VAL A 388 13.04 38.67 -20.74
N GLY A 389 13.65 39.82 -20.44
CA GLY A 389 13.36 41.09 -21.07
C GLY A 389 14.07 41.21 -22.42
N ASP A 390 13.31 41.62 -23.43
CA ASP A 390 13.82 42.13 -24.71
C ASP A 390 14.80 43.29 -24.46
N GLU A 391 15.94 43.33 -25.15
CA GLU A 391 16.47 44.53 -25.81
C GLU A 391 17.72 44.22 -26.67
N ASP A 392 17.58 44.50 -27.97
CA ASP A 392 18.66 44.81 -28.88
C ASP A 392 19.32 46.14 -28.44
N ASP A 393 20.65 46.25 -28.45
CA ASP A 393 21.43 47.37 -29.05
C ASP A 393 22.91 47.36 -28.60
N ASP A 394 23.78 47.16 -29.58
CA ASP A 394 25.03 47.87 -29.91
C ASP A 394 25.97 48.47 -28.81
N ASP A 395 27.26 48.14 -29.04
CA ASP A 395 28.44 49.02 -29.06
C ASP A 395 29.34 49.22 -27.82
N ASP A 396 30.61 48.86 -28.06
CA ASP A 396 31.86 49.52 -27.70
C ASP A 396 32.17 49.91 -26.23
N GLY A 397 33.25 49.30 -25.72
CA GLY A 397 34.44 50.11 -25.43
C GLY A 397 34.93 50.18 -23.98
N ASP A 398 36.18 49.72 -23.84
CA ASP A 398 37.26 50.17 -22.93
C ASP A 398 37.24 49.80 -21.44
N ASP A 399 38.30 49.06 -21.07
CA ASP A 399 39.23 49.26 -19.96
C ASP A 399 38.73 50.00 -18.71
N VAL A 400 38.78 49.39 -17.52
CA VAL A 400 39.71 49.76 -16.41
C VAL A 400 39.82 48.61 -15.40
N ASP A 401 41.04 48.46 -14.88
CA ASP A 401 41.52 47.63 -13.78
C ASP A 401 40.87 47.85 -12.40
N GLU A 402 41.23 46.94 -11.48
CA GLU A 402 41.38 47.12 -10.02
C GLU A 402 40.08 47.15 -9.18
N ASP A 403 39.80 46.06 -8.45
CA ASP A 403 40.18 45.91 -7.03
C ASP A 403 39.36 44.82 -6.32
N ASP A 404 40.11 43.99 -5.60
CA ASP A 404 39.74 43.13 -4.46
C ASP A 404 38.56 43.66 -3.64
N GLU A 405 37.51 42.85 -3.43
CA GLU A 405 36.90 42.67 -2.10
C GLU A 405 36.41 41.22 -1.98
N ASP A 406 36.98 40.55 -0.97
CA ASP A 406 36.65 39.21 -0.50
C ASP A 406 35.20 39.19 0.01
N GLU A 407 34.34 38.37 -0.61
CA GLU A 407 33.11 37.88 -0.01
C GLU A 407 33.24 36.35 0.05
N ASP A 408 33.84 35.89 1.16
CA ASP A 408 33.71 34.53 1.66
C ASP A 408 32.22 34.30 1.99
N ASP A 409 31.46 33.83 1.01
CA ASP A 409 30.16 33.17 1.25
C ASP A 409 30.48 31.78 1.81
N ASP A 410 30.53 31.71 3.14
CA ASP A 410 30.36 30.48 3.90
C ASP A 410 28.98 29.89 3.54
N GLU A 411 28.92 29.08 2.48
CA GLU A 411 27.84 28.11 2.26
C GLU A 411 27.88 27.15 3.45
N GLU A 412 27.13 27.48 4.50
CA GLU A 412 26.74 26.53 5.53
C GLU A 412 26.02 25.40 4.79
N ASP A 413 26.73 24.27 4.65
CA ASP A 413 26.17 22.96 4.32
C ASP A 413 25.02 22.70 5.31
N ASP A 414 23.80 23.02 4.88
CA ASP A 414 22.56 22.52 5.46
C ASP A 414 22.54 21.01 5.19
N ASP A 415 23.24 20.26 6.05
CA ASP A 415 22.99 18.85 6.32
C ASP A 415 21.58 18.75 6.94
N ASP A 416 20.56 18.91 6.10
CA ASP A 416 19.22 18.41 6.35
C ASP A 416 19.35 16.88 6.41
N GLU A 417 19.70 16.38 7.60
CA GLU A 417 19.49 15.00 7.99
C GLU A 417 18.02 14.69 7.72
N ASP A 418 17.77 14.00 6.60
CA ASP A 418 16.50 13.38 6.25
C ASP A 418 16.02 12.52 7.44
N GLU A 419 15.26 13.14 8.35
CA GLU A 419 14.50 12.43 9.37
C GLU A 419 13.59 11.45 8.62
N PRO A 420 13.66 10.13 8.89
CA PRO A 420 12.92 9.15 8.12
C PRO A 420 11.40 9.41 8.21
N ASP A 421 10.76 9.33 7.04
CA ASP A 421 9.35 9.51 6.61
C ASP A 421 8.20 8.88 7.46
N ASP A 422 8.40 8.64 8.75
CA ASP A 422 7.39 8.04 9.64
C ASP A 422 6.14 8.92 9.82
N GLU A 423 6.27 10.25 9.71
CA GLU A 423 5.12 11.16 9.76
C GLU A 423 4.21 11.02 8.52
N ASP A 424 4.78 10.71 7.36
CA ASP A 424 4.05 10.67 6.09
C ASP A 424 3.33 9.34 5.89
N ALA A 425 3.92 8.23 6.33
CA ALA A 425 3.22 6.94 6.41
C ALA A 425 1.97 7.03 7.32
N GLY A 426 2.06 7.74 8.45
CA GLY A 426 0.93 7.99 9.35
C GLY A 426 -0.19 8.82 8.71
N ARG A 427 0.16 9.83 7.90
CA ARG A 427 -0.80 10.65 7.13
C ARG A 427 -1.48 9.84 6.03
N GLN A 428 -0.72 9.03 5.28
CA GLN A 428 -1.25 8.17 4.24
C GLN A 428 -2.23 7.13 4.80
N ILE A 429 -1.89 6.46 5.91
CA ILE A 429 -2.76 5.47 6.56
C ILE A 429 -4.05 6.10 7.08
N THR A 430 -3.98 7.32 7.64
CA THR A 430 -5.18 8.01 8.16
C THR A 430 -6.07 8.58 7.05
N SER A 431 -5.48 9.08 5.97
CA SER A 431 -6.21 9.46 4.75
C SER A 431 -6.94 8.26 4.16
N TYR A 432 -6.25 7.11 4.08
CA TYR A 432 -6.80 5.87 3.58
C TYR A 432 -7.97 5.34 4.41
N ALA A 433 -7.81 5.31 5.74
CA ALA A 433 -8.86 4.89 6.65
C ALA A 433 -10.09 5.84 6.55
N GLY A 434 -9.85 7.14 6.40
CA GLY A 434 -10.91 8.13 6.20
C GLY A 434 -11.76 7.85 4.96
N GLU A 435 -11.11 7.57 3.83
CA GLU A 435 -11.79 7.31 2.57
C GLU A 435 -12.62 6.03 2.60
N LEU A 436 -12.04 4.94 3.12
CA LEU A 436 -12.76 3.67 3.28
C LEU A 436 -14.01 3.83 4.15
N LEU A 437 -13.90 4.58 5.26
CA LEU A 437 -15.02 4.85 6.16
C LEU A 437 -16.09 5.73 5.48
N ARG A 438 -15.68 6.70 4.67
CA ARG A 438 -16.59 7.55 3.87
C ARG A 438 -17.38 6.72 2.87
N VAL A 439 -16.70 5.86 2.11
CA VAL A 439 -17.36 4.95 1.15
C VAL A 439 -18.35 4.02 1.85
N ARG A 440 -17.96 3.43 3.00
CA ARG A 440 -18.88 2.59 3.78
C ARG A 440 -20.05 3.38 4.37
N ALA A 441 -19.83 4.64 4.78
CA ALA A 441 -20.89 5.53 5.23
C ALA A 441 -21.91 5.81 4.12
N ALA A 442 -21.44 6.20 2.94
CA ALA A 442 -22.28 6.47 1.77
C ALA A 442 -23.10 5.23 1.33
N ALA A 443 -22.51 4.04 1.45
CA ALA A 443 -23.18 2.77 1.18
C ALA A 443 -24.17 2.33 2.29
N GLY A 444 -24.30 3.08 3.38
CA GLY A 444 -25.13 2.71 4.54
C GLY A 444 -24.61 1.49 5.31
N LYS A 445 -23.32 1.17 5.17
CA LYS A 445 -22.65 0.01 5.78
C LYS A 445 -21.85 0.37 7.03
N LEU A 446 -21.70 1.66 7.36
CA LEU A 446 -21.01 2.10 8.56
C LEU A 446 -21.92 1.97 9.80
N ASP A 447 -21.40 1.40 10.90
CA ASP A 447 -22.14 1.33 12.17
C ASP A 447 -22.47 2.76 12.66
N PRO A 448 -23.74 3.10 12.92
CA PRO A 448 -24.14 4.44 13.34
C PRO A 448 -23.41 4.96 14.60
N ARG A 449 -22.93 4.07 15.47
CA ARG A 449 -22.18 4.43 16.69
C ARG A 449 -20.80 5.02 16.38
N VAL A 450 -20.27 4.79 15.18
CA VAL A 450 -18.99 5.38 14.74
C VAL A 450 -19.11 6.91 14.69
N ALA A 451 -20.23 7.44 14.23
CA ALA A 451 -20.46 8.89 14.15
C ALA A 451 -20.29 9.58 15.50
N ASP A 452 -20.87 9.00 16.57
CA ASP A 452 -20.75 9.54 17.93
C ASP A 452 -19.29 9.53 18.43
N ARG A 453 -18.48 8.57 17.97
CA ARG A 453 -17.07 8.43 18.34
C ARG A 453 -16.14 9.34 17.56
N LEU A 454 -16.53 9.73 16.35
CA LEU A 454 -15.75 10.64 15.51
C LEU A 454 -16.01 12.11 15.89
N LEU A 455 -17.17 12.43 16.46
CA LEU A 455 -17.55 13.81 16.80
C LEU A 455 -16.49 14.57 17.64
N PRO A 456 -15.87 13.99 18.69
CA PRO A 456 -14.83 14.69 19.46
C PRO A 456 -13.58 15.08 18.67
N ILE A 457 -13.34 14.47 17.50
CA ILE A 457 -12.17 14.77 16.65
C ILE A 457 -12.33 16.15 15.99
N LEU A 458 -13.57 16.63 15.81
CA LEU A 458 -13.83 17.95 15.22
C LEU A 458 -13.36 19.10 16.12
N ASP A 459 -13.25 18.88 17.44
CA ASP A 459 -12.91 19.88 18.46
C ASP A 459 -11.40 20.05 18.68
N VAL A 460 -10.55 19.32 17.94
CA VAL A 460 -9.07 19.40 18.06
C VAL A 460 -8.50 20.20 16.87
N PRO A 461 -8.45 21.55 16.94
CA PRO A 461 -7.92 22.37 15.85
C PRO A 461 -6.40 22.23 15.67
N GLU A 462 -5.93 22.68 14.50
CA GLU A 462 -4.52 22.98 14.14
C GLU A 462 -3.56 21.80 13.92
N ARG A 463 -3.62 20.69 14.67
CA ARG A 463 -2.65 19.56 14.50
C ARG A 463 -3.10 18.46 13.52
N TYR A 464 -4.39 18.40 13.15
CA TYR A 464 -4.96 17.25 12.43
C TYR A 464 -6.04 17.63 11.39
N GLU A 465 -5.81 18.66 10.57
CA GLU A 465 -6.82 19.15 9.61
C GLU A 465 -7.25 18.07 8.58
N HIS A 466 -6.33 17.24 8.09
CA HIS A 466 -6.65 16.10 7.22
C HIS A 466 -7.63 15.13 7.88
N ARG A 467 -7.49 14.86 9.19
CA ARG A 467 -8.40 13.99 9.96
C ARG A 467 -9.76 14.64 10.13
N ARG A 468 -9.79 15.95 10.42
CA ARG A 468 -11.06 16.70 10.52
C ARG A 468 -11.79 16.69 9.19
N ARG A 469 -11.11 16.92 8.06
CA ARG A 469 -11.67 16.83 6.71
C ARG A 469 -12.32 15.45 6.46
N ALA A 470 -11.60 14.37 6.75
CA ALA A 470 -12.13 13.01 6.62
C ALA A 470 -13.35 12.75 7.52
N VAL A 471 -13.29 13.16 8.79
CA VAL A 471 -14.39 13.01 9.75
C VAL A 471 -15.64 13.79 9.31
N VAL A 472 -15.46 15.03 8.86
CA VAL A 472 -16.54 15.86 8.32
C VAL A 472 -17.24 15.14 7.17
N ALA A 473 -16.47 14.60 6.21
CA ALA A 473 -17.02 13.88 5.07
C ALA A 473 -17.79 12.61 5.50
N ILE A 474 -17.26 11.84 6.46
CA ILE A 474 -17.93 10.65 7.00
C ILE A 474 -19.26 11.03 7.67
N LEU A 475 -19.26 12.09 8.50
CA LEU A 475 -20.44 12.57 9.23
C LEU A 475 -21.53 13.10 8.30
N GLY A 476 -21.13 13.77 7.21
CA GLY A 476 -22.03 14.15 6.11
C GLY A 476 -22.69 12.92 5.48
N ALA A 477 -21.87 11.93 5.08
CA ALA A 477 -22.34 10.74 4.38
C ALA A 477 -23.34 9.91 5.20
N VAL A 478 -23.15 9.78 6.52
CA VAL A 478 -24.13 9.15 7.41
C VAL A 478 -25.29 10.08 7.82
N ARG A 479 -25.29 11.33 7.37
CA ARG A 479 -26.27 12.39 7.68
C ARG A 479 -26.46 12.60 9.19
N HIS A 480 -25.36 12.63 9.93
CA HIS A 480 -25.39 12.68 11.39
C HIS A 480 -25.75 14.08 11.92
N ARG A 481 -27.05 14.31 12.18
CA ARG A 481 -27.57 15.62 12.63
C ARG A 481 -26.93 16.20 13.89
N ALA A 482 -26.44 15.37 14.82
CA ALA A 482 -25.80 15.88 16.02
C ALA A 482 -24.44 16.57 15.75
N ALA A 483 -23.86 16.38 14.56
CA ALA A 483 -22.66 17.09 14.14
C ALA A 483 -22.92 18.55 13.70
N VAL A 484 -24.15 18.92 13.37
CA VAL A 484 -24.47 20.25 12.78
C VAL A 484 -23.90 21.42 13.59
N PRO A 485 -24.03 21.49 14.94
CA PRO A 485 -23.45 22.58 15.71
C PRO A 485 -21.92 22.66 15.61
N ALA A 486 -21.24 21.51 15.59
CA ALA A 486 -19.79 21.46 15.45
C ALA A 486 -19.36 21.90 14.04
N LEU A 487 -20.04 21.43 13.00
CA LEU A 487 -19.77 21.82 11.60
C LEU A 487 -20.00 23.32 11.36
N ILE A 488 -21.07 23.90 11.92
CA ILE A 488 -21.33 25.35 11.86
C ILE A 488 -20.18 26.12 12.51
N LYS A 489 -19.73 25.68 13.69
CA LYS A 489 -18.61 26.30 14.39
C LYS A 489 -17.32 26.30 13.55
N ILE A 490 -17.05 25.21 12.81
CA ILE A 490 -15.91 25.16 11.88
C ILE A 490 -16.02 26.26 10.82
N LEU A 491 -17.18 26.42 10.17
CA LEU A 491 -17.37 27.49 9.17
C LEU A 491 -17.28 28.90 9.77
N GLU A 492 -17.67 29.09 11.03
CA GLU A 492 -17.62 30.39 11.70
C GLU A 492 -16.22 30.78 12.16
N ASP A 493 -15.45 29.81 12.67
CA ASP A 493 -14.10 30.00 13.22
C ASP A 493 -13.02 29.97 12.13
N THR A 494 -13.25 29.24 11.03
CA THR A 494 -12.30 29.10 9.92
C THR A 494 -12.61 30.12 8.81
N THR A 495 -12.06 31.34 8.94
CA THR A 495 -12.10 32.36 7.88
C THR A 495 -10.79 32.40 7.10
N ILE A 496 -10.87 32.48 5.77
CA ILE A 496 -9.72 32.70 4.89
C ILE A 496 -9.48 34.20 4.75
N LYS A 497 -8.25 34.65 5.05
CA LYS A 497 -7.88 36.08 5.02
C LYS A 497 -7.03 36.49 3.82
N SER A 498 -6.35 35.54 3.19
CA SER A 498 -5.45 35.75 2.06
C SER A 498 -5.32 34.45 1.26
N SER A 499 -4.72 34.49 0.07
CA SER A 499 -4.44 33.28 -0.72
C SER A 499 -3.51 32.32 0.02
N MET A 500 -2.50 32.82 0.74
CA MET A 500 -1.62 31.95 1.54
C MET A 500 -2.37 31.26 2.69
N ASP A 501 -3.43 31.90 3.22
CA ASP A 501 -4.29 31.33 4.25
C ASP A 501 -5.30 30.29 3.69
N SER A 502 -5.47 30.20 2.36
CA SER A 502 -6.45 29.30 1.75
C SER A 502 -5.97 27.86 1.63
N ILE A 503 -4.65 27.66 1.43
CA ILE A 503 -3.99 26.42 0.98
C ILE A 503 -4.32 25.18 1.85
N ALA A 504 -4.80 25.35 3.09
CA ALA A 504 -5.31 24.26 3.93
C ALA A 504 -6.79 24.41 4.34
N LYS A 505 -7.29 25.65 4.38
CA LYS A 505 -8.62 25.97 4.92
C LYS A 505 -9.73 25.80 3.90
N GLU A 506 -9.46 26.04 2.62
CA GLU A 506 -10.48 26.00 1.58
C GLU A 506 -11.11 24.61 1.45
N ASP A 507 -10.27 23.57 1.49
CA ASP A 507 -10.66 22.16 1.50
C ASP A 507 -11.54 21.80 2.69
N LEU A 508 -11.14 22.23 3.89
CA LEU A 508 -11.92 21.95 5.11
C LEU A 508 -13.27 22.68 5.06
N ILE A 509 -13.31 23.93 4.61
CA ILE A 509 -14.54 24.71 4.46
C ILE A 509 -15.45 24.06 3.42
N ALA A 510 -14.91 23.68 2.26
CA ALA A 510 -15.67 23.02 1.19
C ALA A 510 -16.24 21.68 1.67
N ALA A 511 -15.43 20.82 2.30
CA ALA A 511 -15.89 19.55 2.87
C ALA A 511 -16.96 19.76 3.95
N THR A 512 -16.79 20.78 4.81
CA THR A 512 -17.76 21.12 5.87
C THR A 512 -19.08 21.62 5.29
N ALA A 513 -19.02 22.47 4.26
CA ALA A 513 -20.19 22.92 3.55
C ALA A 513 -20.93 21.75 2.87
N ALA A 514 -20.20 20.87 2.16
CA ALA A 514 -20.76 19.68 1.54
C ALA A 514 -21.49 18.78 2.56
N ALA A 515 -20.84 18.48 3.69
CA ALA A 515 -21.43 17.66 4.76
C ALA A 515 -22.70 18.30 5.34
N LEU A 516 -22.73 19.62 5.54
CA LEU A 516 -23.93 20.34 5.97
C LEU A 516 -25.05 20.26 4.93
N GLY A 517 -24.71 20.34 3.64
CA GLY A 517 -25.64 20.14 2.53
C GLY A 517 -26.25 18.74 2.50
N GLU A 518 -25.45 17.69 2.72
CA GLU A 518 -25.90 16.30 2.80
C GLU A 518 -26.83 16.04 3.98
N ILE A 519 -26.57 16.69 5.13
CA ILE A 519 -27.44 16.63 6.31
C ILE A 519 -28.74 17.42 6.05
N GLY A 520 -28.65 18.56 5.37
CA GLY A 520 -29.78 19.40 4.97
C GLY A 520 -30.50 20.09 6.13
N ASP A 521 -29.79 20.39 7.23
CA ASP A 521 -30.36 21.04 8.41
C ASP A 521 -30.48 22.57 8.23
N PRO A 522 -31.68 23.17 8.34
CA PRO A 522 -31.88 24.61 8.21
C PRO A 522 -31.06 25.48 9.17
N ALA A 523 -30.58 24.94 10.29
CA ALA A 523 -29.72 25.68 11.22
C ALA A 523 -28.39 26.14 10.59
N ALA A 524 -27.94 25.48 9.51
CA ALA A 524 -26.71 25.80 8.81
C ALA A 524 -26.82 27.00 7.84
N ILE A 525 -28.05 27.44 7.50
CA ILE A 525 -28.30 28.48 6.50
C ILE A 525 -27.46 29.75 6.74
N PRO A 526 -27.45 30.37 7.94
CA PRO A 526 -26.71 31.62 8.15
C PRO A 526 -25.18 31.48 7.96
N ALA A 527 -24.61 30.34 8.38
CA ALA A 527 -23.19 30.07 8.24
C ALA A 527 -22.81 29.85 6.77
N LEU A 528 -23.62 29.10 6.02
CA LEU A 528 -23.43 28.87 4.59
C LEU A 528 -23.59 30.16 3.79
N GLU A 529 -24.58 31.01 4.10
CA GLU A 529 -24.75 32.33 3.46
C GLU A 529 -23.49 33.21 3.62
N LYS A 530 -22.85 33.17 4.79
CA LYS A 530 -21.62 33.91 5.05
C LYS A 530 -20.45 33.41 4.20
N VAL A 531 -20.33 32.10 4.01
CA VAL A 531 -19.28 31.51 3.14
C VAL A 531 -19.54 31.89 1.67
N VAL A 532 -20.78 31.80 1.20
CA VAL A 532 -21.13 32.18 -0.19
C VAL A 532 -20.87 33.66 -0.46
N ALA A 533 -21.22 34.53 0.51
CA ALA A 533 -21.04 35.98 0.40
C ALA A 533 -19.61 36.45 0.71
N ALA A 534 -18.67 35.55 1.02
CA ALA A 534 -17.30 35.92 1.33
C ALA A 534 -16.58 36.45 0.08
N PRO A 535 -16.06 37.69 0.12
CA PRO A 535 -15.45 38.31 -1.05
C PRO A 535 -14.06 37.73 -1.33
N GLY A 536 -13.59 37.87 -2.57
CA GLY A 536 -12.21 37.59 -2.96
C GLY A 536 -12.00 36.19 -3.54
N THR A 537 -10.88 36.06 -4.26
CA THR A 537 -10.49 34.85 -5.03
C THR A 537 -10.20 33.64 -4.15
N HIS A 538 -9.68 33.86 -2.95
CA HIS A 538 -9.33 32.79 -2.01
C HIS A 538 -10.55 32.09 -1.37
N ASN A 539 -11.77 32.51 -1.72
CA ASN A 539 -13.01 31.83 -1.37
C ASN A 539 -13.67 31.17 -2.60
N ASP A 540 -13.02 31.16 -3.76
CA ASP A 540 -13.59 30.67 -5.02
C ASP A 540 -13.91 29.17 -4.95
N THR A 541 -13.00 28.34 -4.40
CA THR A 541 -13.19 26.90 -4.20
C THR A 541 -14.37 26.53 -3.28
N PRO A 542 -14.50 27.07 -2.05
CA PRO A 542 -15.61 26.72 -1.16
C PRO A 542 -16.95 27.35 -1.57
N ARG A 543 -16.96 28.42 -2.37
CA ARG A 543 -18.18 29.17 -2.71
C ARG A 543 -19.26 28.35 -3.45
N PRO A 544 -18.99 27.66 -4.57
CA PRO A 544 -20.01 26.86 -5.26
C PRO A 544 -20.54 25.73 -4.37
N VAL A 545 -19.66 25.05 -3.62
CA VAL A 545 -20.03 23.98 -2.69
C VAL A 545 -20.96 24.50 -1.59
N ALA A 546 -20.63 25.65 -0.99
CA ALA A 546 -21.49 26.30 0.01
C ALA A 546 -22.84 26.75 -0.57
N ALA A 547 -22.88 27.22 -1.82
CA ALA A 547 -24.11 27.60 -2.49
C ALA A 547 -25.02 26.40 -2.78
N GLU A 548 -24.44 25.25 -3.17
CA GLU A 548 -25.18 23.99 -3.30
C GLU A 548 -25.72 23.49 -1.96
N ALA A 549 -24.89 23.51 -0.92
CA ALA A 549 -25.29 23.13 0.43
C ALA A 549 -26.41 24.04 0.97
N LEU A 550 -26.33 25.34 0.70
CA LEU A 550 -27.36 26.31 1.04
C LEU A 550 -28.67 25.99 0.31
N ALA A 551 -28.61 25.65 -0.98
CA ALA A 551 -29.78 25.23 -1.74
C ALA A 551 -30.43 23.97 -1.13
N ALA A 552 -29.63 22.99 -0.71
CA ALA A 552 -30.11 21.77 -0.04
C ALA A 552 -30.82 22.08 1.30
N CYS A 553 -30.23 22.94 2.13
CA CYS A 553 -30.82 23.36 3.41
C CYS A 553 -32.11 24.20 3.23
N LEU A 554 -32.18 25.03 2.18
CA LEU A 554 -33.40 25.77 1.86
C LEU A 554 -34.51 24.86 1.35
N ALA A 555 -34.18 23.80 0.62
CA ALA A 555 -35.16 22.84 0.13
C ALA A 555 -35.93 22.13 1.26
N THR A 556 -35.32 21.98 2.44
CA THR A 556 -35.96 21.40 3.63
C THR A 556 -36.74 22.44 4.47
N THR A 557 -36.62 23.73 4.13
CA THR A 557 -37.25 24.84 4.84
C THR A 557 -38.66 25.15 4.29
N PRO A 558 -39.68 25.42 5.14
CA PRO A 558 -41.00 25.87 4.70
C PRO A 558 -40.94 27.21 3.95
N GLU A 559 -41.90 27.44 3.05
CA GLU A 559 -42.05 28.75 2.39
C GLU A 559 -42.52 29.84 3.39
N PRO A 560 -42.13 31.12 3.21
CA PRO A 560 -41.30 31.66 2.12
C PRO A 560 -39.80 31.48 2.40
N ARG A 561 -39.08 31.00 1.39
CA ARG A 561 -37.63 30.86 1.43
C ARG A 561 -36.96 32.16 1.01
N SER A 562 -35.84 32.50 1.63
CA SER A 562 -35.08 33.71 1.32
C SER A 562 -33.60 33.44 1.42
N VAL A 563 -32.83 34.18 0.62
CA VAL A 563 -31.37 34.22 0.66
C VAL A 563 -30.94 35.68 0.69
N ASP A 564 -29.83 35.97 1.38
CA ASP A 564 -29.16 37.26 1.34
C ASP A 564 -28.83 37.68 -0.10
N ALA A 565 -29.11 38.93 -0.43
CA ALA A 565 -28.75 39.50 -1.73
C ALA A 565 -27.23 39.52 -1.95
N ALA A 566 -26.43 39.60 -0.88
CA ALA A 566 -24.98 39.56 -0.95
C ALA A 566 -24.46 38.23 -1.51
N ALA A 567 -25.03 37.10 -1.07
CA ALA A 567 -24.64 35.77 -1.55
C ALA A 567 -24.89 35.61 -3.07
N LEU A 568 -26.07 36.02 -3.56
CA LEU A 568 -26.36 35.98 -4.99
C LEU A 568 -25.50 36.96 -5.80
N ALA A 569 -25.18 38.12 -5.22
CA ALA A 569 -24.32 39.11 -5.89
C ALA A 569 -22.89 38.57 -6.05
N GLU A 570 -22.33 37.93 -5.02
CA GLU A 570 -20.95 37.41 -5.06
C GLU A 570 -20.80 36.24 -6.02
N LEU A 571 -21.80 35.36 -6.14
CA LEU A 571 -21.82 34.32 -7.18
C LEU A 571 -21.77 34.93 -8.59
N LEU A 572 -22.55 35.98 -8.85
CA LEU A 572 -22.53 36.68 -10.15
C LEU A 572 -21.21 37.44 -10.38
N THR A 573 -20.59 37.99 -9.33
CA THR A 573 -19.25 38.58 -9.39
C THR A 573 -18.23 37.53 -9.79
N THR A 574 -18.28 36.34 -9.17
CA THR A 574 -17.39 35.22 -9.47
C THR A 574 -17.50 34.81 -10.95
N ILE A 575 -18.72 34.59 -11.45
CA ILE A 575 -18.97 34.27 -12.87
C ILE A 575 -18.40 35.36 -13.80
N ARG A 576 -18.57 36.64 -13.46
CA ARG A 576 -18.14 37.75 -14.33
C ARG A 576 -16.63 37.92 -14.38
N GLU A 577 -15.98 37.79 -13.23
CA GLU A 577 -14.59 38.20 -13.06
C GLU A 577 -13.60 37.05 -13.24
N ARG A 578 -14.03 35.80 -13.06
CA ARG A 578 -13.16 34.63 -13.22
C ARG A 578 -13.22 34.13 -14.65
N SER A 579 -12.07 33.66 -15.15
CA SER A 579 -11.90 33.10 -16.49
C SER A 579 -11.32 31.69 -16.36
N ASP A 580 -11.89 30.93 -15.43
CA ASP A 580 -11.57 29.54 -15.15
C ASP A 580 -12.83 28.74 -15.50
N GLY A 581 -12.75 27.91 -16.54
CA GLY A 581 -13.90 27.18 -17.09
C GLY A 581 -14.55 26.24 -16.08
N ASP A 582 -13.75 25.60 -15.23
CA ASP A 582 -14.24 24.63 -14.25
C ASP A 582 -15.01 25.32 -13.12
N LEU A 583 -14.37 26.33 -12.51
CA LEU A 583 -15.00 27.16 -11.48
C LEU A 583 -16.25 27.84 -12.02
N ASP A 584 -16.20 28.34 -13.25
CA ASP A 584 -17.33 29.05 -13.86
C ASP A 584 -18.54 28.12 -14.02
N ALA A 585 -18.32 26.89 -14.49
CA ALA A 585 -19.39 25.92 -14.66
C ALA A 585 -20.03 25.49 -13.33
N ASP A 586 -19.22 25.29 -12.29
CA ASP A 586 -19.69 24.96 -10.95
C ASP A 586 -20.52 26.07 -10.31
N VAL A 587 -20.04 27.32 -10.43
CA VAL A 587 -20.73 28.48 -9.87
C VAL A 587 -22.05 28.74 -10.59
N HIS A 588 -22.10 28.56 -11.92
CA HIS A 588 -23.34 28.65 -12.69
C HIS A 588 -24.39 27.66 -12.19
N LEU A 589 -24.03 26.38 -12.07
CA LEU A 589 -24.96 25.34 -11.64
C LEU A 589 -25.43 25.56 -10.19
N ALA A 590 -24.51 25.92 -9.29
CA ALA A 590 -24.82 26.23 -7.90
C ALA A 590 -25.78 27.43 -7.78
N TYR A 591 -25.54 28.50 -8.57
CA TYR A 591 -26.44 29.66 -8.65
C TYR A 591 -27.85 29.25 -9.08
N GLY A 592 -27.97 28.44 -10.14
CA GLY A 592 -29.26 27.94 -10.62
C GLY A 592 -30.03 27.13 -9.58
N ARG A 593 -29.34 26.19 -8.91
CA ARG A 593 -29.92 25.34 -7.85
C ARG A 593 -30.38 26.15 -6.64
N LEU A 594 -29.60 27.14 -6.23
CA LEU A 594 -29.93 28.06 -5.14
C LEU A 594 -31.16 28.91 -5.49
N VAL A 595 -31.14 29.55 -6.66
CA VAL A 595 -32.23 30.41 -7.13
C VAL A 595 -33.53 29.61 -7.27
N ARG A 596 -33.49 28.34 -7.70
CA ARG A 596 -34.67 27.48 -7.80
C ARG A 596 -35.45 27.36 -6.48
N GLN A 597 -34.80 27.53 -5.32
CA GLN A 597 -35.47 27.48 -4.02
C GLN A 597 -36.23 28.76 -3.67
N LEU A 598 -36.07 29.85 -4.42
CA LEU A 598 -36.65 31.15 -4.11
C LEU A 598 -38.08 31.33 -4.68
N PRO A 599 -38.86 32.28 -4.14
CA PRO A 599 -40.16 32.66 -4.70
C PRO A 599 -40.06 33.13 -6.17
N SER A 600 -41.11 32.91 -6.96
CA SER A 600 -41.15 33.15 -8.42
C SER A 600 -40.67 34.54 -8.85
N GLU A 601 -41.01 35.60 -8.10
CA GLU A 601 -40.58 36.97 -8.39
C GLU A 601 -39.07 37.14 -8.27
N ARG A 602 -38.46 36.59 -7.19
CA ARG A 602 -37.01 36.63 -6.99
C ARG A 602 -36.28 35.73 -7.99
N ARG A 603 -36.89 34.61 -8.41
CA ARG A 603 -36.36 33.76 -9.50
C ARG A 603 -36.27 34.52 -10.81
N ALA A 604 -37.34 35.23 -11.20
CA ALA A 604 -37.35 36.04 -12.41
C ALA A 604 -36.25 37.13 -12.41
N GLU A 605 -36.08 37.83 -11.27
CA GLU A 605 -35.04 38.85 -11.12
C GLU A 605 -33.63 38.25 -11.25
N ALA A 606 -33.36 37.16 -10.51
CA ALA A 606 -32.08 36.47 -10.53
C ALA A 606 -31.74 35.89 -11.92
N ARG A 607 -32.74 35.37 -12.64
CA ARG A 607 -32.60 34.88 -14.03
C ARG A 607 -32.19 36.00 -14.98
N ASN A 608 -32.84 37.17 -14.88
CA ASN A 608 -32.51 38.31 -15.74
C ASN A 608 -31.08 38.79 -15.52
N ARG A 609 -30.63 38.87 -14.26
CA ARG A 609 -29.24 39.25 -13.92
C ARG A 609 -28.21 38.29 -14.51
N LEU A 610 -28.47 36.98 -14.45
CA LEU A 610 -27.60 35.98 -15.06
C LEU A 610 -27.57 36.13 -16.59
N ALA A 611 -28.75 36.31 -17.22
CA ALA A 611 -28.85 36.46 -18.67
C ALA A 611 -28.15 37.71 -19.24
N GLU A 612 -27.97 38.76 -18.42
CA GLU A 612 -27.27 39.99 -18.80
C GLU A 612 -25.73 39.87 -18.75
N LEU A 613 -25.17 38.79 -18.19
CA LEU A 613 -23.72 38.56 -18.18
C LEU A 613 -23.19 38.21 -19.58
N ASP A 614 -22.00 38.70 -19.91
CA ASP A 614 -21.29 38.41 -21.16
C ASP A 614 -20.84 36.94 -21.20
N THR A 615 -21.08 36.26 -22.32
CA THR A 615 -20.81 34.84 -22.53
C THR A 615 -19.53 34.59 -23.35
N ALA A 616 -18.82 35.64 -23.77
CA ALA A 616 -17.69 35.54 -24.70
C ALA A 616 -16.49 34.73 -24.18
N ARG A 617 -16.48 34.38 -22.90
CA ARG A 617 -15.39 33.65 -22.21
C ARG A 617 -15.77 32.23 -21.78
N GLU A 618 -17.03 31.83 -21.97
CA GLU A 618 -17.52 30.52 -21.52
C GLU A 618 -17.06 29.43 -22.50
N ASP A 619 -16.46 28.37 -21.96
CA ASP A 619 -16.26 27.14 -22.72
C ASP A 619 -17.58 26.35 -22.87
N ALA A 620 -17.54 25.18 -23.53
CA ALA A 620 -18.73 24.39 -23.78
C ALA A 620 -19.44 23.91 -22.50
N ILE A 621 -18.67 23.61 -21.45
CA ILE A 621 -19.14 23.06 -20.18
C ILE A 621 -19.71 24.16 -19.29
N ALA A 622 -19.07 25.32 -19.22
CA ALA A 622 -19.61 26.52 -18.59
C ALA A 622 -20.91 26.97 -19.27
N MET A 623 -20.95 26.95 -20.61
CA MET A 623 -22.17 27.29 -21.36
C MET A 623 -23.30 26.28 -21.10
N LEU A 624 -23.00 24.98 -21.00
CA LEU A 624 -23.97 23.96 -20.56
C LEU A 624 -24.54 24.27 -19.17
N ALA A 625 -23.67 24.53 -18.19
CA ALA A 625 -24.07 24.84 -16.82
C ALA A 625 -24.90 26.13 -16.73
N ARG A 626 -24.55 27.16 -17.49
CA ARG A 626 -25.31 28.40 -17.60
C ARG A 626 -26.72 28.19 -18.13
N GLN A 627 -26.86 27.44 -19.23
CA GLN A 627 -28.17 27.16 -19.81
C GLN A 627 -29.04 26.37 -18.82
N ALA A 628 -28.45 25.42 -18.10
CA ALA A 628 -29.13 24.71 -17.02
C ALA A 628 -29.55 25.66 -15.88
N ALA A 629 -28.67 26.59 -15.47
CA ALA A 629 -28.97 27.58 -14.44
C ALA A 629 -30.13 28.52 -14.81
N LEU A 630 -30.18 28.96 -16.07
CA LEU A 630 -31.28 29.76 -16.62
C LEU A 630 -32.62 29.00 -16.61
N VAL A 631 -32.58 27.69 -16.88
CA VAL A 631 -33.76 26.80 -16.77
C VAL A 631 -34.21 26.66 -15.32
N LEU A 632 -33.28 26.40 -14.39
CA LEU A 632 -33.59 26.27 -12.96
C LEU A 632 -34.16 27.56 -12.34
N ALA A 633 -33.74 28.71 -12.86
CA ALA A 633 -34.21 30.03 -12.45
C ALA A 633 -35.53 30.47 -13.13
N SER A 634 -36.17 29.62 -13.94
CA SER A 634 -37.45 29.95 -14.58
C SER A 634 -38.55 30.22 -13.54
N PRO A 635 -39.33 31.31 -13.66
CA PRO A 635 -40.31 31.71 -12.64
C PRO A 635 -41.61 30.89 -12.65
N THR A 636 -41.88 30.17 -13.75
CA THR A 636 -42.98 29.22 -13.91
C THR A 636 -42.61 27.87 -13.27
N SER A 637 -43.61 27.09 -12.86
CA SER A 637 -43.40 25.73 -12.33
C SER A 637 -43.20 24.70 -13.43
N GLU A 638 -43.63 25.02 -14.65
CA GLU A 638 -43.26 24.32 -15.88
C GLU A 638 -41.99 24.97 -16.41
N ILE A 639 -40.97 24.18 -16.76
CA ILE A 639 -39.76 24.69 -17.43
C ILE A 639 -40.24 25.46 -18.68
N ASP A 640 -40.07 26.80 -18.70
CA ASP A 640 -40.24 27.57 -19.93
C ASP A 640 -39.49 26.86 -21.07
N ALA A 641 -40.04 26.84 -22.29
CA ALA A 641 -39.50 26.11 -23.44
C ALA A 641 -37.97 25.99 -23.37
N VAL A 642 -37.50 24.78 -23.03
CA VAL A 642 -36.09 24.47 -22.79
C VAL A 642 -35.25 25.13 -23.88
N PRO A 643 -34.15 25.85 -23.55
CA PRO A 643 -33.26 26.40 -24.55
C PRO A 643 -32.91 25.32 -25.58
N ARG A 644 -33.09 25.61 -26.88
CA ARG A 644 -32.88 24.61 -27.94
C ARG A 644 -31.47 24.02 -27.93
N GLU A 645 -30.53 24.74 -27.36
CA GLU A 645 -29.10 24.40 -27.29
C GLU A 645 -28.78 23.50 -26.08
N LEU A 646 -29.61 23.45 -25.03
CA LEU A 646 -29.30 22.69 -23.82
C LEU A 646 -29.21 21.18 -24.08
N GLY A 647 -30.16 20.62 -24.83
CA GLY A 647 -30.14 19.20 -25.18
C GLY A 647 -28.89 18.79 -25.97
N PRO A 648 -28.57 19.49 -27.09
CA PRO A 648 -27.33 19.26 -27.83
C PRO A 648 -26.05 19.42 -26.99
N LEU A 649 -25.93 20.45 -26.16
CA LEU A 649 -24.78 20.65 -25.29
C LEU A 649 -24.62 19.51 -24.26
N LEU A 650 -25.74 19.04 -23.69
CA LEU A 650 -25.72 17.95 -22.73
C LEU A 650 -25.39 16.61 -23.40
N HIS A 651 -25.92 16.36 -24.60
CA HIS A 651 -25.58 15.20 -25.40
C HIS A 651 -24.07 15.17 -25.70
N ASP A 652 -23.51 16.30 -26.15
CA ASP A 652 -22.09 16.42 -26.42
C ASP A 652 -21.29 16.13 -25.15
N ALA A 653 -21.57 16.83 -24.05
CA ALA A 653 -20.84 16.64 -22.78
C ALA A 653 -20.95 15.21 -22.17
N LEU A 654 -22.06 14.49 -22.41
CA LEU A 654 -22.23 13.11 -21.93
C LEU A 654 -21.64 12.05 -22.87
N THR A 655 -21.27 12.40 -24.09
CA THR A 655 -20.81 11.42 -25.11
C THR A 655 -19.44 11.76 -25.70
N SER A 656 -18.95 12.97 -25.52
CA SER A 656 -17.62 13.40 -25.91
C SER A 656 -16.59 13.01 -24.85
N LEU A 657 -15.48 12.44 -25.30
CA LEU A 657 -14.24 12.35 -24.53
C LEU A 657 -13.49 13.69 -24.62
N ASP A 658 -12.78 14.06 -23.57
CA ASP A 658 -11.90 15.24 -23.57
C ASP A 658 -10.45 14.85 -23.91
N TYR A 659 -9.51 15.78 -23.77
CA TYR A 659 -8.10 15.59 -24.08
C TYR A 659 -7.46 14.39 -23.34
N ASP A 660 -7.87 14.14 -22.10
CA ASP A 660 -7.44 13.00 -21.29
C ASP A 660 -8.58 12.43 -20.43
N HIS A 661 -8.26 11.38 -19.65
CA HIS A 661 -9.20 10.67 -18.79
C HIS A 661 -9.72 11.57 -17.65
N ASP A 662 -8.86 12.34 -17.00
CA ASP A 662 -9.22 13.16 -15.84
C ASP A 662 -10.14 14.32 -16.23
N TYR A 663 -9.84 15.02 -17.32
CA TYR A 663 -10.71 16.04 -17.89
C TYR A 663 -12.06 15.44 -18.32
N THR A 664 -12.05 14.23 -18.89
CA THR A 664 -13.29 13.53 -19.24
C THR A 664 -14.15 13.22 -18.02
N VAL A 665 -13.55 12.62 -16.98
CA VAL A 665 -14.22 12.31 -15.70
C VAL A 665 -14.82 13.57 -15.10
N ARG A 666 -14.04 14.66 -15.06
CA ARG A 666 -14.45 15.96 -14.53
C ARG A 666 -15.67 16.52 -15.27
N ASN A 667 -15.63 16.55 -16.60
CA ASN A 667 -16.73 17.05 -17.42
C ASN A 667 -17.99 16.18 -17.31
N LEU A 668 -17.82 14.85 -17.22
CA LEU A 668 -18.92 13.93 -16.98
C LEU A 668 -19.59 14.16 -15.63
N HIS A 669 -18.84 14.44 -14.56
CA HIS A 669 -19.43 14.77 -13.26
C HIS A 669 -20.35 15.99 -13.33
N LEU A 670 -19.90 17.06 -14.00
CA LEU A 670 -20.74 18.23 -14.16
C LEU A 670 -21.95 17.95 -15.07
N ALA A 671 -21.75 17.29 -16.20
CA ALA A 671 -22.83 16.94 -17.13
C ALA A 671 -23.89 16.06 -16.45
N LEU A 672 -23.49 15.10 -15.63
CA LEU A 672 -24.40 14.28 -14.83
C LEU A 672 -25.14 15.12 -13.77
N ARG A 673 -24.48 16.06 -13.08
CA ARG A 673 -25.14 16.99 -12.15
C ARG A 673 -26.15 17.91 -12.83
N VAL A 674 -25.89 18.32 -14.08
CA VAL A 674 -26.84 19.06 -14.94
C VAL A 674 -28.01 18.16 -15.34
N ALA A 675 -27.74 16.94 -15.79
CA ALA A 675 -28.74 15.94 -16.14
C ALA A 675 -29.67 15.62 -14.95
N GLU A 676 -29.16 15.57 -13.73
CA GLU A 676 -29.97 15.41 -12.53
C GLU A 676 -30.84 16.63 -12.21
N ALA A 677 -30.35 17.83 -12.47
CA ALA A 677 -31.07 19.07 -12.21
C ALA A 677 -32.22 19.29 -13.22
N VAL A 678 -32.02 18.83 -14.47
CA VAL A 678 -32.94 18.98 -15.60
C VAL A 678 -33.13 17.63 -16.33
N PRO A 679 -33.74 16.61 -15.68
CA PRO A 679 -33.80 15.25 -16.23
C PRO A 679 -34.61 15.12 -17.52
N ASP A 680 -35.54 16.05 -17.77
CA ASP A 680 -36.43 16.01 -18.94
C ASP A 680 -35.71 16.22 -20.28
N VAL A 681 -34.46 16.71 -20.26
CA VAL A 681 -33.66 16.97 -21.48
C VAL A 681 -32.69 15.85 -21.83
N VAL A 682 -32.55 14.85 -20.95
CA VAL A 682 -31.55 13.78 -21.07
C VAL A 682 -32.07 12.67 -21.97
N ASP A 683 -31.31 12.28 -22.99
CA ASP A 683 -31.57 11.01 -23.68
C ASP A 683 -30.97 9.85 -22.87
N ALA A 684 -31.77 8.83 -22.62
CA ALA A 684 -31.32 7.62 -21.95
C ALA A 684 -30.25 6.85 -22.76
N ALA A 685 -30.18 7.06 -24.08
CA ALA A 685 -29.12 6.49 -24.90
C ALA A 685 -27.73 7.02 -24.51
N ASP A 686 -27.64 8.29 -24.13
CA ASP A 686 -26.39 8.95 -23.76
C ASP A 686 -25.82 8.42 -22.43
N LEU A 687 -26.71 7.94 -21.55
CA LEU A 687 -26.32 7.37 -20.24
C LEU A 687 -25.89 5.91 -20.32
N ALA A 688 -26.21 5.19 -21.41
CA ALA A 688 -26.07 3.74 -21.44
C ALA A 688 -24.60 3.29 -21.35
N TRP A 689 -23.70 3.98 -22.02
CA TRP A 689 -22.26 3.67 -22.00
C TRP A 689 -21.60 4.07 -20.68
N LEU A 690 -22.11 5.11 -20.01
CA LEU A 690 -21.66 5.52 -18.68
C LEU A 690 -21.93 4.45 -17.60
N THR A 691 -22.88 3.53 -17.83
CA THR A 691 -23.10 2.39 -16.92
C THR A 691 -21.96 1.37 -16.90
N THR A 692 -21.02 1.48 -17.83
CA THR A 692 -19.82 0.63 -17.94
C THR A 692 -18.53 1.43 -17.77
N PHE A 693 -18.62 2.68 -17.30
CA PHE A 693 -17.46 3.52 -17.00
C PHE A 693 -16.68 2.98 -15.80
N THR A 694 -15.41 3.33 -15.64
CA THR A 694 -14.56 2.73 -14.60
C THR A 694 -14.91 3.26 -13.21
N GLU A 695 -15.15 4.56 -13.14
CA GLU A 695 -15.50 5.35 -11.98
C GLU A 695 -16.89 4.94 -11.47
N ALA A 696 -16.94 4.44 -10.25
CA ALA A 696 -18.15 3.84 -9.68
C ALA A 696 -19.26 4.86 -9.49
N ASP A 697 -18.92 6.08 -9.10
CA ASP A 697 -19.85 7.21 -8.91
C ASP A 697 -20.48 7.67 -10.23
N ILE A 698 -19.72 7.74 -11.33
CA ILE A 698 -20.26 7.99 -12.68
C ILE A 698 -21.27 6.91 -13.07
N ARG A 699 -20.92 5.63 -12.87
CA ARG A 699 -21.84 4.51 -13.13
C ARG A 699 -23.11 4.61 -12.30
N ASP A 700 -22.98 4.86 -11.00
CA ASP A 700 -24.10 4.92 -10.06
C ASP A 700 -25.03 6.09 -10.39
N ALA A 701 -24.48 7.26 -10.74
CA ALA A 701 -25.23 8.42 -11.20
C ALA A 701 -26.00 8.11 -12.50
N ALA A 702 -25.35 7.49 -13.49
CA ALA A 702 -25.99 7.08 -14.73
C ALA A 702 -27.12 6.07 -14.49
N HIS A 703 -26.91 5.07 -13.63
CA HIS A 703 -27.95 4.10 -13.23
C HIS A 703 -29.12 4.79 -12.53
N GLY A 704 -28.85 5.71 -11.62
CA GLY A 704 -29.86 6.49 -10.91
C GLY A 704 -30.72 7.31 -11.87
N LEU A 705 -30.10 7.99 -12.84
CA LEU A 705 -30.79 8.76 -13.88
C LEU A 705 -31.63 7.85 -14.80
N LEU A 706 -31.08 6.74 -15.28
CA LEU A 706 -31.82 5.76 -16.09
C LEU A 706 -33.05 5.21 -15.36
N ALA A 707 -32.93 4.95 -14.07
CA ALA A 707 -34.06 4.54 -13.24
C ALA A 707 -35.13 5.64 -13.12
N LYS A 708 -34.72 6.91 -12.91
CA LYS A 708 -35.62 8.08 -12.89
C LYS A 708 -36.35 8.27 -14.23
N LEU A 709 -35.67 8.01 -15.35
CA LEU A 709 -36.23 8.06 -16.71
C LEU A 709 -37.11 6.84 -17.08
N GLY A 710 -37.27 5.87 -16.18
CA GLY A 710 -38.07 4.66 -16.41
C GLY A 710 -37.43 3.67 -17.40
N LYS A 711 -36.11 3.75 -17.62
CA LYS A 711 -35.33 2.87 -18.49
C LYS A 711 -34.15 2.23 -17.74
N PRO A 712 -34.38 1.53 -16.62
CA PRO A 712 -33.28 0.97 -15.83
C PRO A 712 -32.51 -0.08 -16.64
N LEU A 713 -31.18 -0.03 -16.54
CA LEU A 713 -30.29 -1.07 -17.05
C LEU A 713 -29.74 -1.91 -15.89
N PRO A 714 -29.52 -3.22 -16.07
CA PRO A 714 -28.83 -4.02 -15.06
C PRO A 714 -27.38 -3.52 -14.92
N PRO A 715 -26.82 -3.52 -13.69
CA PRO A 715 -25.44 -3.13 -13.47
C PRO A 715 -24.49 -4.05 -14.21
N ALA A 716 -23.44 -3.48 -14.78
CA ALA A 716 -22.36 -4.26 -15.39
C ALA A 716 -21.57 -4.99 -14.29
N PRO A 717 -21.17 -6.26 -14.50
CA PRO A 717 -20.23 -6.91 -13.61
C PRO A 717 -18.88 -6.18 -13.67
N VAL A 718 -18.28 -5.99 -12.50
CA VAL A 718 -17.01 -5.29 -12.30
C VAL A 718 -15.96 -6.31 -11.91
N PHE A 719 -14.81 -6.27 -12.58
CA PHE A 719 -13.69 -7.18 -12.32
C PHE A 719 -12.40 -6.39 -12.11
N ASP A 720 -11.85 -6.47 -10.92
CA ASP A 720 -10.43 -6.20 -10.67
C ASP A 720 -9.59 -7.48 -10.92
N ARG A 721 -8.29 -7.41 -10.63
CA ARG A 721 -7.35 -8.53 -10.80
C ARG A 721 -7.76 -9.75 -9.98
N ASP A 722 -8.23 -9.57 -8.74
CA ASP A 722 -8.51 -10.68 -7.83
C ASP A 722 -9.85 -11.34 -8.11
N SER A 723 -10.91 -10.55 -8.32
CA SER A 723 -12.19 -11.06 -8.78
C SER A 723 -12.04 -11.79 -10.11
N ALA A 724 -11.20 -11.31 -11.06
CA ALA A 724 -10.87 -12.03 -12.28
C ALA A 724 -10.23 -13.41 -12.01
N ARG A 725 -9.35 -13.53 -11.00
CA ARG A 725 -8.75 -14.82 -10.59
C ARG A 725 -9.78 -15.84 -10.12
N THR A 726 -10.92 -15.40 -9.59
CA THR A 726 -12.00 -16.32 -9.15
C THR A 726 -12.90 -16.79 -10.29
N VAL A 727 -12.83 -16.14 -11.46
CA VAL A 727 -13.67 -16.48 -12.63
C VAL A 727 -13.20 -17.79 -13.25
N ARG A 728 -14.14 -18.65 -13.64
CA ARG A 728 -13.84 -19.89 -14.39
C ARG A 728 -13.43 -19.59 -15.83
N ASP A 729 -12.59 -20.44 -16.41
CA ASP A 729 -12.05 -20.23 -17.77
C ASP A 729 -13.12 -20.00 -18.84
N ASP A 730 -14.19 -20.80 -18.87
CA ASP A 730 -15.31 -20.61 -19.82
C ASP A 730 -16.01 -19.25 -19.67
N ASP A 731 -16.19 -18.82 -18.41
CA ASP A 731 -16.81 -17.53 -18.10
C ASP A 731 -15.87 -16.38 -18.42
N LEU A 732 -14.57 -16.56 -18.23
CA LEU A 732 -13.55 -15.56 -18.50
C LEU A 732 -13.50 -15.24 -20.01
N VAL A 733 -13.51 -16.26 -20.87
CA VAL A 733 -13.62 -16.09 -22.33
C VAL A 733 -14.90 -15.34 -22.71
N ARG A 734 -16.04 -15.74 -22.13
CA ARG A 734 -17.34 -15.11 -22.40
C ARG A 734 -17.37 -13.65 -21.95
N LEU A 735 -16.81 -13.35 -20.78
CA LEU A 735 -16.81 -12.01 -20.18
C LEU A 735 -15.86 -11.05 -20.89
N ILE A 736 -14.72 -11.51 -21.43
CA ILE A 736 -13.85 -10.68 -22.27
C ILE A 736 -14.60 -10.18 -23.51
N GLY A 737 -15.42 -11.05 -24.11
CA GLY A 737 -16.22 -10.70 -25.29
C GLY A 737 -17.52 -9.97 -25.00
N GLU A 738 -17.85 -9.70 -23.73
CA GLU A 738 -19.09 -9.01 -23.34
C GLU A 738 -18.87 -7.48 -23.37
N PRO A 739 -19.62 -6.72 -24.19
CA PRO A 739 -19.56 -5.26 -24.23
C PRO A 739 -19.81 -4.59 -22.88
N ARG A 740 -20.71 -5.15 -22.05
CA ARG A 740 -21.12 -4.56 -20.78
C ARG A 740 -20.39 -5.16 -19.58
N VAL A 741 -19.08 -4.95 -19.51
CA VAL A 741 -18.24 -5.37 -18.39
C VAL A 741 -17.28 -4.25 -18.01
N VAL A 742 -16.98 -4.08 -16.72
CA VAL A 742 -15.96 -3.15 -16.24
C VAL A 742 -14.73 -3.93 -15.81
N GLY A 743 -13.54 -3.42 -16.13
CA GLY A 743 -12.27 -4.09 -15.82
C GLY A 743 -11.90 -5.20 -16.80
N ARG A 744 -12.23 -5.01 -18.08
CA ARG A 744 -11.90 -5.98 -19.15
C ARG A 744 -10.40 -6.28 -19.24
N ALA A 745 -9.54 -5.29 -18.98
CA ALA A 745 -8.10 -5.48 -18.93
C ALA A 745 -7.67 -6.55 -17.90
N ALA A 746 -8.27 -6.57 -16.71
CA ALA A 746 -7.98 -7.57 -15.67
C ALA A 746 -8.38 -8.97 -16.12
N LEU A 747 -9.54 -9.11 -16.78
CA LEU A 747 -9.97 -10.38 -17.38
C LEU A 747 -8.99 -10.85 -18.46
N ILE A 748 -8.54 -9.96 -19.35
CA ILE A 748 -7.57 -10.29 -20.42
C ILE A 748 -6.24 -10.72 -19.82
N ALA A 749 -5.70 -9.97 -18.85
CA ALA A 749 -4.45 -10.29 -18.17
C ALA A 749 -4.52 -11.66 -17.49
N GLU A 750 -5.63 -11.97 -16.82
CA GLU A 750 -5.84 -13.28 -16.19
C GLU A 750 -5.96 -14.40 -17.22
N ALA A 751 -6.60 -14.16 -18.38
CA ALA A 751 -6.61 -15.10 -19.50
C ALA A 751 -5.21 -15.45 -19.98
N GLY A 752 -4.36 -14.43 -20.08
CA GLY A 752 -2.96 -14.55 -20.46
C GLY A 752 -2.13 -15.31 -19.44
N ARG A 753 -2.29 -15.00 -18.15
CA ARG A 753 -1.62 -15.71 -17.05
C ARG A 753 -1.93 -17.20 -17.03
N ARG A 754 -3.17 -17.58 -17.39
CA ARG A 754 -3.62 -18.97 -17.50
C ARG A 754 -3.33 -19.61 -18.86
N ASP A 755 -2.74 -18.86 -19.79
CA ASP A 755 -2.47 -19.26 -21.18
C ASP A 755 -3.71 -19.88 -21.87
N LEU A 756 -4.87 -19.20 -21.78
CA LEU A 756 -6.13 -19.72 -22.33
C LEU A 756 -6.24 -19.50 -23.85
N PRO A 757 -6.11 -20.53 -24.70
CA PRO A 757 -6.10 -20.32 -26.15
C PRO A 757 -7.47 -19.88 -26.69
N LEU A 758 -8.55 -20.32 -26.02
CA LEU A 758 -9.93 -19.97 -26.39
C LEU A 758 -10.25 -18.48 -26.16
N ALA A 759 -9.49 -17.78 -25.32
CA ALA A 759 -9.71 -16.36 -25.05
C ALA A 759 -9.23 -15.46 -26.20
N ARG A 760 -8.30 -15.92 -27.06
CA ARG A 760 -7.65 -15.09 -28.09
C ARG A 760 -8.64 -14.40 -29.02
N GLY A 761 -9.68 -15.11 -29.46
CA GLY A 761 -10.71 -14.52 -30.32
C GLY A 761 -11.48 -13.39 -29.63
N ALA A 762 -11.86 -13.59 -28.37
CA ALA A 762 -12.55 -12.57 -27.58
C ALA A 762 -11.65 -11.35 -27.31
N ILE A 763 -10.36 -11.57 -27.06
CA ILE A 763 -9.35 -10.50 -26.88
C ILE A 763 -9.25 -9.66 -28.16
N VAL A 764 -9.18 -10.29 -29.34
CA VAL A 764 -9.12 -9.57 -30.63
C VAL A 764 -10.35 -8.72 -30.86
N GLU A 765 -11.55 -9.25 -30.61
CA GLU A 765 -12.80 -8.50 -30.72
C GLU A 765 -12.85 -7.31 -29.75
N ALA A 766 -12.41 -7.50 -28.51
CA ALA A 766 -12.31 -6.43 -27.52
C ALA A 766 -11.39 -5.30 -27.99
N CYS A 767 -10.24 -5.61 -28.58
CA CYS A 767 -9.36 -4.58 -29.15
C CYS A 767 -10.02 -3.87 -30.35
N HIS A 768 -10.74 -4.59 -31.21
CA HIS A 768 -11.46 -3.96 -32.31
C HIS A 768 -12.54 -2.99 -31.84
N GLU A 769 -13.22 -3.28 -30.73
CA GLU A 769 -14.15 -2.36 -30.08
C GLU A 769 -13.44 -1.07 -29.64
N VAL A 770 -12.34 -1.18 -28.89
CA VAL A 770 -11.53 -0.03 -28.44
C VAL A 770 -11.05 0.81 -29.62
N ILE A 771 -10.45 0.18 -30.65
CA ILE A 771 -9.95 0.88 -31.84
C ILE A 771 -11.09 1.58 -32.62
N SER A 772 -12.32 1.08 -32.53
CA SER A 772 -13.46 1.69 -33.23
C SER A 772 -14.01 2.91 -32.49
N ARG A 773 -13.77 3.03 -31.18
CA ARG A 773 -14.09 4.19 -30.37
C ARG A 773 -12.97 5.22 -30.31
N ALA A 774 -11.73 4.77 -30.47
CA ALA A 774 -10.55 5.62 -30.48
C ALA A 774 -10.70 6.74 -31.51
N ARG A 775 -10.55 7.99 -31.07
CA ARG A 775 -10.63 9.15 -31.95
C ARG A 775 -9.42 9.24 -32.86
N THR A 776 -9.60 9.87 -34.01
CA THR A 776 -8.51 10.17 -34.94
C THR A 776 -7.74 11.40 -34.47
N GLY A 777 -6.41 11.34 -34.47
CA GLY A 777 -5.56 12.45 -34.00
C GLY A 777 -4.77 12.08 -32.76
N GLY A 778 -4.00 13.03 -32.22
CA GLY A 778 -3.13 12.80 -31.06
C GLY A 778 -3.82 12.85 -29.70
N GLU A 779 -5.14 12.66 -29.63
CA GLU A 779 -5.91 12.66 -28.38
C GLU A 779 -5.66 11.37 -27.59
N ASN A 780 -5.62 11.46 -26.26
CA ASN A 780 -5.43 10.30 -25.40
C ASN A 780 -6.61 9.31 -25.52
N LEU A 781 -6.32 8.03 -25.27
CA LEU A 781 -7.37 7.06 -25.00
C LEU A 781 -7.80 7.20 -23.54
N LEU A 782 -9.03 6.80 -23.22
CA LEU A 782 -9.41 6.61 -21.82
C LEU A 782 -8.52 5.53 -21.20
N ASP A 783 -8.14 5.71 -19.95
CA ASP A 783 -7.31 4.76 -19.19
C ASP A 783 -7.76 3.29 -19.30
N PRO A 784 -9.06 2.97 -19.22
CA PRO A 784 -9.53 1.58 -19.32
C PRO A 784 -9.33 1.00 -20.71
N ASP A 785 -9.44 1.82 -21.75
CA ASP A 785 -9.20 1.44 -23.14
C ASP A 785 -7.69 1.25 -23.39
N THR A 786 -6.84 2.12 -22.83
CA THR A 786 -5.37 1.98 -22.82
C THR A 786 -4.96 0.65 -22.17
N ARG A 787 -5.38 0.40 -20.93
CA ARG A 787 -5.08 -0.84 -20.18
C ARG A 787 -5.60 -2.09 -20.91
N THR A 788 -6.74 -1.98 -21.60
CA THR A 788 -7.29 -3.08 -22.40
C THR A 788 -6.39 -3.42 -23.59
N LEU A 789 -5.89 -2.41 -24.32
CA LEU A 789 -4.95 -2.62 -25.43
C LEU A 789 -3.61 -3.16 -24.94
N GLU A 790 -3.06 -2.61 -23.85
CA GLU A 790 -1.79 -3.04 -23.26
C GLU A 790 -1.85 -4.52 -22.86
N ALA A 791 -2.83 -4.90 -22.05
CA ALA A 791 -3.03 -6.29 -21.61
C ALA A 791 -3.24 -7.22 -22.81
N ALA A 792 -4.03 -6.80 -23.80
CA ALA A 792 -4.26 -7.60 -25.00
C ALA A 792 -3.00 -7.78 -25.84
N VAL A 793 -2.20 -6.74 -26.06
CA VAL A 793 -0.93 -6.82 -26.80
C VAL A 793 0.04 -7.76 -26.07
N ALA A 794 0.14 -7.66 -24.74
CA ALA A 794 0.99 -8.55 -23.95
C ALA A 794 0.61 -10.03 -24.16
N VAL A 795 -0.69 -10.36 -24.07
CA VAL A 795 -1.18 -11.74 -24.23
C VAL A 795 -1.12 -12.24 -25.67
N LEU A 796 -1.44 -11.40 -26.65
CA LEU A 796 -1.46 -11.82 -28.05
C LEU A 796 -0.05 -12.09 -28.59
N ARG A 797 0.98 -11.45 -28.01
CA ARG A 797 2.39 -11.60 -28.41
C ARG A 797 3.07 -12.89 -27.97
N THR A 798 2.62 -13.52 -26.90
CA THR A 798 3.21 -14.76 -26.38
C THR A 798 2.67 -16.00 -27.12
N GLY A 799 1.50 -15.89 -27.75
CA GLY A 799 0.87 -16.98 -28.51
C GLY A 799 1.08 -16.91 -30.04
N PRO A 800 0.44 -17.81 -30.81
CA PRO A 800 0.59 -17.87 -32.26
C PRO A 800 0.00 -16.63 -32.96
N PHE A 801 0.76 -16.08 -33.90
CA PHE A 801 0.29 -15.01 -34.80
C PHE A 801 -0.56 -15.59 -35.93
N ASP A 802 -1.82 -15.89 -35.64
CA ASP A 802 -2.80 -16.21 -36.68
C ASP A 802 -3.21 -14.97 -37.48
N ASP A 803 -4.03 -15.18 -38.52
CA ASP A 803 -4.45 -14.10 -39.42
C ASP A 803 -5.30 -13.02 -38.70
N ALA A 804 -6.02 -13.38 -37.64
CA ALA A 804 -6.84 -12.43 -36.88
C ALA A 804 -5.97 -11.48 -36.05
N VAL A 805 -4.95 -12.01 -35.37
CA VAL A 805 -3.98 -11.19 -34.60
C VAL A 805 -3.19 -10.28 -35.52
N ILE A 806 -2.76 -10.79 -36.69
CA ILE A 806 -2.05 -9.97 -37.68
C ILE A 806 -2.94 -8.86 -38.25
N ALA A 807 -4.21 -9.15 -38.56
CA ALA A 807 -5.15 -8.15 -39.02
C ALA A 807 -5.40 -7.06 -37.96
N LEU A 808 -5.50 -7.46 -36.69
CA LEU A 808 -5.61 -6.52 -35.57
C LEU A 808 -4.36 -5.62 -35.46
N PHE A 809 -3.16 -6.20 -35.45
CA PHE A 809 -1.92 -5.43 -35.32
C PHE A 809 -1.68 -4.51 -36.52
N ASP A 810 -1.98 -4.94 -37.76
CA ASP A 810 -1.90 -4.05 -38.93
C ASP A 810 -2.93 -2.91 -38.82
N ARG A 811 -4.13 -3.17 -38.30
CA ARG A 811 -5.13 -2.12 -38.02
C ARG A 811 -4.64 -1.13 -36.97
N MET A 812 -4.02 -1.59 -35.88
CA MET A 812 -3.44 -0.72 -34.84
C MET A 812 -2.33 0.17 -35.43
N LEU A 813 -1.39 -0.41 -36.19
CA LEU A 813 -0.29 0.34 -36.81
C LEU A 813 -0.78 1.41 -37.80
N ARG A 814 -1.91 1.16 -38.48
CA ARG A 814 -2.55 2.09 -39.42
C ARG A 814 -3.48 3.12 -38.78
N HIS A 815 -3.72 3.01 -37.48
CA HIS A 815 -4.61 3.95 -36.80
C HIS A 815 -3.91 5.30 -36.69
N SER A 816 -4.64 6.41 -36.93
CA SER A 816 -4.03 7.75 -36.86
C SER A 816 -3.73 8.21 -35.43
N ASN A 817 -4.38 7.58 -34.44
CA ASN A 817 -4.07 7.80 -33.03
C ASN A 817 -2.82 7.03 -32.61
N HIS A 818 -1.84 7.76 -32.10
CA HIS A 818 -0.55 7.20 -31.71
C HIS A 818 -0.59 6.39 -30.40
N HIS A 819 -1.58 6.61 -29.53
CA HIS A 819 -1.81 5.81 -28.32
C HIS A 819 -2.30 4.41 -28.67
N VAL A 820 -3.12 4.25 -29.72
CA VAL A 820 -3.59 2.93 -30.18
C VAL A 820 -2.44 2.00 -30.59
N LYS A 821 -1.32 2.56 -31.09
CA LYS A 821 -0.15 1.80 -31.53
C LYS A 821 0.99 1.76 -30.52
N TRP A 822 0.84 2.42 -29.37
CA TRP A 822 1.90 2.65 -28.38
C TRP A 822 2.54 1.35 -27.90
N ASP A 823 1.76 0.47 -27.26
CA ASP A 823 2.26 -0.78 -26.66
C ASP A 823 2.82 -1.74 -27.71
N LEU A 824 2.17 -1.78 -28.89
CA LEU A 824 2.62 -2.60 -30.01
C LEU A 824 4.00 -2.16 -30.52
N LEU A 825 4.28 -0.85 -30.53
CA LEU A 825 5.55 -0.29 -31.02
C LEU A 825 6.67 -0.31 -29.99
N GLN A 826 6.40 -0.46 -28.69
CA GLN A 826 7.48 -0.62 -27.71
C GLN A 826 8.29 -1.90 -27.98
N LYS A 827 7.61 -3.00 -28.31
CA LYS A 827 8.26 -4.29 -28.60
C LYS A 827 7.56 -5.01 -29.77
N PRO A 828 7.71 -4.51 -31.01
CA PRO A 828 6.97 -5.00 -32.17
C PRO A 828 7.31 -6.44 -32.57
N PRO A 829 6.30 -7.29 -32.89
CA PRO A 829 6.53 -8.65 -33.37
C PRO A 829 7.39 -8.70 -34.64
N ARG A 830 8.22 -9.74 -34.78
CA ARG A 830 9.05 -9.96 -35.99
C ARG A 830 8.29 -10.79 -37.04
N ASP A 831 7.13 -10.31 -37.48
CA ASP A 831 6.33 -10.97 -38.52
C ASP A 831 6.33 -10.14 -39.82
N GLU A 832 6.73 -10.74 -40.94
CA GLU A 832 6.81 -10.06 -42.25
C GLU A 832 5.44 -9.55 -42.75
N ARG A 833 4.33 -10.11 -42.27
CA ARG A 833 2.99 -9.66 -42.64
C ARG A 833 2.68 -8.25 -42.12
N LEU A 834 3.40 -7.78 -41.09
CA LEU A 834 3.25 -6.43 -40.52
C LEU A 834 4.07 -5.34 -41.25
N ILE A 835 4.86 -5.70 -42.26
CA ILE A 835 5.72 -4.77 -43.02
C ILE A 835 4.92 -3.57 -43.56
N ALA A 836 3.71 -3.81 -44.06
CA ALA A 836 2.88 -2.76 -44.63
C ALA A 836 2.38 -1.76 -43.57
N GLY A 837 2.08 -2.22 -42.34
CA GLY A 837 1.74 -1.36 -41.22
C GLY A 837 2.95 -0.56 -40.71
N MET A 838 4.13 -1.18 -40.68
CA MET A 838 5.37 -0.50 -40.28
C MET A 838 5.80 0.60 -41.25
N PHE A 839 5.59 0.41 -42.56
CA PHE A 839 5.80 1.49 -43.53
C PHE A 839 4.82 2.65 -43.34
N HIS A 840 3.58 2.37 -42.88
CA HIS A 840 2.62 3.42 -42.55
C HIS A 840 3.12 4.25 -41.36
N VAL A 841 3.49 3.61 -40.25
CA VAL A 841 4.06 4.30 -39.06
C VAL A 841 5.29 5.12 -39.42
N LEU A 842 6.18 4.59 -40.29
CA LEU A 842 7.35 5.33 -40.76
C LEU A 842 6.95 6.61 -41.53
N GLY A 843 5.87 6.56 -42.30
CA GLY A 843 5.36 7.68 -43.11
C GLY A 843 4.73 8.80 -42.29
N GLU A 844 4.23 8.52 -41.08
CA GLU A 844 3.63 9.54 -40.22
C GLU A 844 4.66 10.49 -39.59
N LYS A 845 5.96 10.14 -39.61
CA LYS A 845 7.09 10.96 -39.11
C LYS A 845 7.01 11.37 -37.63
N TRP A 846 6.33 10.58 -36.79
CA TRP A 846 6.25 10.84 -35.35
C TRP A 846 7.47 10.32 -34.59
N GLY A 847 8.28 11.26 -34.08
CA GLY A 847 9.29 11.06 -33.02
C GLY A 847 9.93 9.67 -32.92
N TRP A 848 9.74 9.02 -31.77
CA TRP A 848 10.31 7.71 -31.47
C TRP A 848 9.65 6.56 -32.24
N GLN A 849 8.36 6.66 -32.58
CA GLN A 849 7.61 5.64 -33.31
C GLN A 849 8.17 5.42 -34.72
N ALA A 850 8.47 6.51 -35.43
CA ALA A 850 9.13 6.46 -36.74
C ALA A 850 10.55 5.86 -36.63
N LYS A 851 11.30 6.18 -35.56
CA LYS A 851 12.62 5.57 -35.28
C LYS A 851 12.49 4.06 -35.04
N THR A 852 11.49 3.62 -34.27
CA THR A 852 11.18 2.20 -34.03
C THR A 852 10.83 1.49 -35.33
N ALA A 853 9.90 2.02 -36.12
CA ALA A 853 9.51 1.43 -37.40
C ALA A 853 10.70 1.33 -38.36
N LYS A 854 11.55 2.35 -38.43
CA LYS A 854 12.80 2.34 -39.21
C LYS A 854 13.76 1.24 -38.76
N LYS A 855 14.03 1.15 -37.45
CA LYS A 855 14.89 0.11 -36.85
C LYS A 855 14.33 -1.29 -37.12
N TRP A 856 13.02 -1.47 -37.01
CA TRP A 856 12.34 -2.73 -37.27
C TRP A 856 12.43 -3.13 -38.76
N LEU A 857 12.09 -2.21 -39.67
CA LEU A 857 12.15 -2.44 -41.12
C LEU A 857 13.56 -2.75 -41.62
N ALA A 858 14.58 -2.14 -41.01
CA ALA A 858 15.98 -2.43 -41.33
C ALA A 858 16.36 -3.90 -41.09
N ARG A 859 15.75 -4.56 -40.08
CA ARG A 859 16.03 -5.97 -39.73
C ARG A 859 15.43 -6.97 -40.72
N VAL A 860 14.32 -6.61 -41.39
CA VAL A 860 13.63 -7.45 -42.39
C VAL A 860 13.97 -7.05 -43.83
N ARG A 861 14.95 -6.14 -44.00
CA ARG A 861 15.40 -5.63 -45.30
C ARG A 861 15.94 -6.77 -46.16
N GLY A 862 15.54 -6.79 -47.44
CA GLY A 862 15.96 -7.80 -48.42
C GLY A 862 15.03 -9.01 -48.52
N THR A 863 14.00 -9.11 -47.68
CA THR A 863 12.92 -10.09 -47.86
C THR A 863 12.03 -9.70 -49.05
N PRO A 864 11.41 -10.66 -49.77
CA PRO A 864 10.47 -10.34 -50.84
C PRO A 864 9.30 -9.46 -50.38
N ALA A 865 8.82 -9.67 -49.15
CA ALA A 865 7.76 -8.88 -48.55
C ALA A 865 8.19 -7.43 -48.29
N TYR A 866 9.43 -7.21 -47.83
CA TYR A 866 10.01 -5.87 -47.65
C TYR A 866 10.10 -5.13 -48.98
N GLU A 867 10.64 -5.76 -50.03
CA GLU A 867 10.79 -5.12 -51.33
C GLU A 867 9.44 -4.77 -51.96
N ALA A 868 8.44 -5.64 -51.81
CA ALA A 868 7.08 -5.37 -52.24
C ALA A 868 6.39 -4.26 -51.42
N GLY A 869 6.70 -4.12 -50.13
CA GLY A 869 6.26 -3.00 -49.29
C GLY A 869 6.89 -1.68 -49.74
N ARG A 870 8.22 -1.66 -49.87
CA ARG A 870 9.01 -0.49 -50.29
C ARG A 870 8.56 0.05 -51.65
N MET A 871 8.32 -0.81 -52.65
CA MET A 871 7.85 -0.38 -53.97
C MET A 871 6.44 0.22 -53.93
N ARG A 872 5.60 -0.16 -52.96
CA ARG A 872 4.27 0.43 -52.77
C ARG A 872 4.35 1.82 -52.17
N THR A 873 5.22 2.03 -51.18
CA THR A 873 5.44 3.35 -50.54
C THR A 873 6.09 4.35 -51.51
N VAL A 874 7.10 3.94 -52.29
CA VAL A 874 7.72 4.84 -53.29
C VAL A 874 6.72 5.29 -54.36
N ARG A 875 5.80 4.42 -54.77
CA ARG A 875 4.74 4.78 -55.74
C ARG A 875 3.68 5.71 -55.15
N SER A 876 3.39 5.65 -53.85
CA SER A 876 2.42 6.57 -53.24
C SER A 876 2.97 7.98 -53.09
N ASP A 877 4.27 8.13 -52.86
CA ASP A 877 4.93 9.44 -52.77
C ASP A 877 5.00 10.12 -54.15
N ASP A 878 5.32 9.35 -55.22
CA ASP A 878 5.32 9.85 -56.60
C ASP A 878 3.92 10.31 -57.09
N ASP A 879 2.83 9.69 -56.58
CA ASP A 879 1.45 10.06 -56.91
C ASP A 879 0.93 11.26 -56.06
N GLN A 880 1.52 11.52 -54.88
CA GLN A 880 1.21 12.71 -54.06
C GLN A 880 1.92 13.97 -54.57
N ASP A 881 3.10 13.85 -55.18
CA ASP A 881 3.82 14.98 -55.81
C ASP A 881 3.24 15.39 -57.19
N MET A 882 2.29 14.62 -57.74
CA MET A 882 1.60 14.91 -59.02
C MET A 882 0.17 15.47 -58.89
N ASN A 883 -0.34 15.66 -57.66
CA ASN A 883 -1.60 16.37 -57.35
C ASN A 883 -1.30 17.65 -56.57
#